data_AF-A0A6B0S5I5-F1
#
_entry.id   AF-A0A6B0S5I5-F1
#
_cell.length_a   1.000
_cell.length_b   1.000
_cell.length_c   1.000
_cell.angle_alpha   90.00
_cell.angle_beta   90.00
_cell.angle_gamma   90.00
#
_symmetry.space_group_name_H-M   'P 1'
#
loop_
_entity.id
_entity.type
_entity.pdbx_description
1 polymer ?
#
loop_
_entity_poly.entity_id
_entity_poly.type
_entity_poly.pdbx_seq_one_letter_code
_entity_poly.pdbx_strand_id
1 'polypeptide(L)'
;MANRGPAYGLSREVQQKIEKQYDADLEQILIQWITTQCRKDVGRPQPGRENFQNWLKDGTVLCELINGLYPEGQAPVKKIQASTMAFKQMEQISQFLQAAERYGINTTDIFQTVDLWEGKNMACVQRTLMNLGGLAVARDDGLFSGDPNWFPKSRNRPRYRTKALSSEVDESLFGAIKPLTRSDSPIVLLRDKHAIRKTLTALGLDHKPETIQLITRDMVRELIIPTKDPSGQSLIMSPEEFERIKWASHVLTKEELEAREQAFKKEKEAIVDTVTTRKKIMKQKEMVWRNNRKLSDLEEVAKERAQNLLQRANQLRMEQEEELKDMKKIILNAKCHAIRDAQILEKQLIQKELDAEEKRLDQMMEVERQKSVQRQEELDRKRREERIRGRRHIVEQMEKNQEERSLLAEQREQEKEQMLEYMEKLQEEDLRDLEQRHQQKLKMQAEIKRINDENQRQKAELLAQEKLADQMVMEFTKKKMAREAEFEAEQERIRREKEKEIARLRAMQEKAQDYQAEQDALRAKRNQEVADREWRRKEKENAQKKMETEAKLRKSRLEQVAFKEHTLAVQVQRDRDEFERILRAQREQIEKERLEEEKKATGRLQHANELRRQVRENQQKQVQARIATFDEGRRLKEEAQKRRERIEDIKRKKLEELRATGLPEKYCIEAERKANIPVNTSVN
;
A
#
# COMPACT_ATOMS: atom_id res chain seq x y z
N MET A 1 -41.34 -10.18 7.25
CA MET A 1 -40.31 -11.25 7.24
C MET A 1 -40.30 -11.87 5.87
N ALA A 2 -39.31 -11.56 5.05
CA ALA A 2 -39.18 -12.14 3.72
C ALA A 2 -38.21 -13.32 3.83
N ASN A 3 -38.74 -14.55 3.89
CA ASN A 3 -37.94 -15.75 3.69
C ASN A 3 -37.44 -15.71 2.23
N ARG A 4 -36.25 -15.13 2.01
CA ARG A 4 -35.56 -15.25 0.73
C ARG A 4 -35.19 -16.72 0.54
N GLY A 5 -35.66 -17.31 -0.57
CA GLY A 5 -35.27 -18.65 -0.97
C GLY A 5 -33.76 -18.77 -1.25
N PRO A 6 -33.24 -19.99 -1.45
CA PRO A 6 -31.83 -20.22 -1.71
C PRO A 6 -31.31 -19.36 -2.87
N ALA A 7 -30.11 -18.80 -2.75
CA ALA A 7 -29.48 -18.09 -3.86
C ALA A 7 -29.06 -19.10 -4.94
N TYR A 8 -29.38 -18.83 -6.21
CA TYR A 8 -29.01 -19.66 -7.36
C TYR A 8 -28.11 -18.89 -8.35
N GLY A 9 -27.29 -19.61 -9.13
CA GLY A 9 -26.43 -19.04 -10.17
C GLY A 9 -25.38 -18.06 -9.64
N LEU A 10 -25.21 -16.93 -10.33
CA LEU A 10 -24.21 -15.90 -10.01
C LEU A 10 -24.33 -15.37 -8.57
N SER A 11 -25.54 -15.27 -8.02
CA SER A 11 -25.75 -14.87 -6.62
C SER A 11 -25.20 -15.89 -5.62
N ARG A 12 -25.22 -17.20 -5.95
CA ARG A 12 -24.62 -18.24 -5.11
C ARG A 12 -23.10 -18.24 -5.19
N GLU A 13 -22.53 -17.97 -6.37
CA GLU A 13 -21.08 -17.83 -6.54
C GLU A 13 -20.52 -16.61 -5.80
N VAL A 14 -21.23 -15.48 -5.84
CA VAL A 14 -20.90 -14.29 -5.05
C VAL A 14 -20.99 -14.60 -3.56
N GLN A 15 -22.05 -15.27 -3.11
CA GLN A 15 -22.19 -15.67 -1.71
C GLN A 15 -21.07 -16.62 -1.27
N GLN A 16 -20.70 -17.61 -2.09
CA GLN A 16 -19.58 -18.50 -1.81
C GLN A 16 -18.23 -17.77 -1.75
N LYS A 17 -18.01 -16.76 -2.60
CA LYS A 17 -16.79 -15.92 -2.53
C LYS A 17 -16.76 -15.09 -1.25
N ILE A 18 -17.89 -14.56 -0.81
CA ILE A 18 -18.01 -13.83 0.46
C ILE A 18 -17.77 -14.78 1.64
N GLU A 19 -18.35 -15.97 1.62
CA GLU A 19 -18.17 -16.98 2.66
C GLU A 19 -16.72 -17.48 2.76
N LYS A 20 -16.01 -17.57 1.65
CA LYS A 20 -14.56 -17.88 1.64
C LYS A 20 -13.69 -16.78 2.25
N GLN A 21 -14.18 -15.55 2.38
CA GLN A 21 -13.45 -14.47 3.06
C GLN A 21 -13.58 -14.54 4.59
N TYR A 22 -14.44 -15.41 5.11
CA TYR A 22 -14.57 -15.63 6.55
C TYR A 22 -13.39 -16.43 7.08
N ASP A 23 -12.75 -15.93 8.12
CA ASP A 23 -11.54 -16.51 8.69
C ASP A 23 -11.85 -17.08 10.09
N ALA A 24 -11.69 -18.39 10.26
CA ALA A 24 -11.99 -19.07 11.51
C ALA A 24 -10.97 -18.75 12.63
N ASP A 25 -9.73 -18.41 12.28
CA ASP A 25 -8.71 -18.04 13.26
C ASP A 25 -8.96 -16.62 13.79
N LEU A 26 -9.35 -15.70 12.90
CA LEU A 26 -9.80 -14.35 13.30
C LEU A 26 -11.04 -14.40 14.20
N GLU A 27 -11.98 -15.32 13.96
CA GLU A 27 -13.13 -15.53 14.84
C GLU A 27 -12.68 -15.82 16.28
N GLN A 28 -11.72 -16.72 16.48
CA GLN A 28 -11.24 -17.06 17.82
C GLN A 28 -10.55 -15.88 18.51
N ILE A 29 -9.73 -15.13 17.75
CA ILE A 29 -9.08 -13.91 18.25
C ILE A 29 -10.13 -12.87 18.67
N LEU A 30 -11.16 -12.64 17.85
CA LEU A 30 -12.23 -11.70 18.13
C LEU A 30 -13.09 -12.14 19.33
N ILE A 31 -13.43 -13.43 19.44
CA ILE A 31 -14.13 -13.96 20.63
C ILE A 31 -13.30 -13.69 21.88
N GLN A 32 -12.01 -14.01 21.85
CA GLN A 32 -11.11 -13.82 23.00
C GLN A 32 -10.99 -12.34 23.38
N TRP A 33 -10.88 -11.45 22.38
CA TRP A 33 -10.82 -10.01 22.63
C TRP A 33 -12.13 -9.47 23.20
N ILE A 34 -13.28 -9.81 22.61
CA ILE A 34 -14.58 -9.33 23.06
C ILE A 34 -14.85 -9.76 24.50
N THR A 35 -14.56 -11.02 24.85
CA THR A 35 -14.70 -11.52 26.22
C THR A 35 -13.77 -10.80 27.20
N THR A 36 -12.58 -10.38 26.76
CA THR A 36 -11.60 -9.66 27.61
C THR A 36 -11.95 -8.17 27.75
N GLN A 37 -12.50 -7.55 26.71
CA GLN A 37 -12.78 -6.12 26.64
C GLN A 37 -14.12 -5.72 27.28
N CYS A 38 -15.10 -6.63 27.27
CA CYS A 38 -16.40 -6.36 27.89
C CYS A 38 -16.29 -6.36 29.42
N ARG A 39 -16.89 -5.35 30.07
CA ARG A 39 -16.90 -5.23 31.54
C ARG A 39 -17.87 -6.18 32.23
N LYS A 40 -18.87 -6.68 31.49
CA LYS A 40 -19.86 -7.66 31.93
C LYS A 40 -19.51 -9.01 31.33
N ASP A 41 -19.84 -10.08 32.06
CA ASP A 41 -19.72 -11.44 31.52
C ASP A 41 -20.70 -11.62 30.36
N VAL A 42 -20.16 -11.67 29.14
CA VAL A 42 -20.91 -11.78 27.88
C VAL A 42 -21.02 -13.23 27.39
N GLY A 43 -20.50 -14.21 28.17
CA GLY A 43 -20.43 -15.61 27.75
C GLY A 43 -19.45 -15.84 26.59
N ARG A 44 -19.14 -17.11 26.31
CA ARG A 44 -18.24 -17.51 25.21
C ARG A 44 -19.00 -18.44 24.25
N PRO A 45 -19.17 -18.09 22.96
CA PRO A 45 -19.82 -18.96 21.99
C PRO A 45 -18.93 -20.15 21.64
N GLN A 46 -19.55 -21.25 21.19
CA GLN A 46 -18.82 -22.34 20.56
C GLN A 46 -18.24 -21.87 19.22
N PRO A 47 -17.06 -22.38 18.80
CA PRO A 47 -16.48 -22.08 17.51
C PRO A 47 -17.47 -22.37 16.36
N GLY A 48 -17.51 -21.47 15.38
CA GLY A 48 -18.30 -21.62 14.17
C GLY A 48 -19.08 -20.36 13.81
N ARG A 49 -19.10 -20.05 12.52
CA ARG A 49 -19.75 -18.85 11.94
C ARG A 49 -21.17 -18.61 12.45
N GLU A 50 -22.02 -19.63 12.46
CA GLU A 50 -23.42 -19.50 12.88
C GLU A 50 -23.55 -19.21 14.38
N ASN A 51 -22.69 -19.82 15.19
CA ASN A 51 -22.64 -19.60 16.64
C ASN A 51 -22.13 -18.20 16.97
N PHE A 52 -21.08 -17.75 16.28
CA PHE A 52 -20.54 -16.40 16.40
C PHE A 52 -21.57 -15.34 15.97
N GLN A 53 -22.29 -15.59 14.87
CA GLN A 53 -23.39 -14.74 14.44
C GLN A 53 -24.48 -14.66 15.50
N ASN A 54 -24.99 -15.81 15.97
CA ASN A 54 -26.09 -15.85 16.94
C ASN A 54 -25.74 -15.15 18.25
N TRP A 55 -24.48 -15.22 18.68
CA TRP A 55 -23.99 -14.52 19.86
C TRP A 55 -24.01 -13.00 19.72
N LEU A 56 -23.63 -12.47 18.55
CA LEU A 56 -23.61 -11.03 18.28
C LEU A 56 -24.94 -10.47 17.77
N LYS A 57 -25.86 -11.33 17.33
CA LYS A 57 -27.13 -10.97 16.65
C LYS A 57 -28.07 -10.11 17.47
N ASP A 58 -28.04 -10.23 18.80
CA ASP A 58 -28.86 -9.40 19.71
C ASP A 58 -28.34 -7.95 19.80
N GLY A 59 -27.09 -7.69 19.38
CA GLY A 59 -26.47 -6.37 19.42
C GLY A 59 -25.99 -5.93 20.82
N THR A 60 -26.42 -6.60 21.88
CA THR A 60 -26.06 -6.34 23.27
C THR A 60 -24.55 -6.47 23.52
N VAL A 61 -23.95 -7.58 23.09
CA VAL A 61 -22.50 -7.83 23.22
C VAL A 61 -21.67 -6.75 22.51
N LEU A 62 -22.09 -6.33 21.31
CA LEU A 62 -21.41 -5.28 20.56
C LEU A 62 -21.52 -3.91 21.23
N CYS A 63 -22.67 -3.58 21.81
CA CYS A 63 -22.86 -2.34 22.55
C CYS A 63 -22.03 -2.33 23.84
N GLU A 64 -21.90 -3.46 24.53
CA GLU A 64 -21.01 -3.58 25.71
C GLU A 64 -19.53 -3.48 25.31
N LEU A 65 -19.14 -4.05 24.17
CA LEU A 65 -17.78 -3.96 23.64
C LEU A 65 -17.37 -2.51 23.38
N ILE A 66 -18.18 -1.75 22.62
CA ILE A 66 -17.85 -0.36 22.30
C ILE A 66 -17.88 0.52 23.55
N ASN A 67 -18.81 0.26 24.49
CA ASN A 67 -18.83 0.97 25.76
C ASN A 67 -17.59 0.69 26.62
N GLY A 68 -17.03 -0.52 26.53
CA GLY A 68 -15.79 -0.90 27.21
C GLY A 68 -14.57 -0.07 26.78
N LEU A 69 -14.58 0.45 25.55
CA LEU A 69 -13.52 1.29 24.98
C LEU A 69 -13.61 2.77 25.40
N TYR A 70 -14.61 3.16 26.20
CA TYR A 70 -14.77 4.52 26.72
C TYR A 70 -14.61 4.54 28.25
N PRO A 71 -14.18 5.68 28.85
CA PRO A 71 -14.18 5.86 30.29
C PRO A 71 -15.57 5.69 30.91
N GLU A 72 -15.61 5.28 32.17
CA GLU A 72 -16.86 5.10 32.92
C GLU A 72 -17.63 6.44 33.01
N GLY A 73 -18.86 6.46 32.49
CA GLY A 73 -19.70 7.67 32.39
C GLY A 73 -19.75 8.34 31.01
N GLN A 74 -18.84 8.01 30.08
CA GLN A 74 -18.84 8.54 28.71
C GLN A 74 -19.25 7.50 27.65
N ALA A 75 -19.97 6.46 28.07
CA ALA A 75 -20.43 5.40 27.18
C ALA A 75 -21.33 5.94 26.05
N PRO A 76 -21.02 5.66 24.77
CA PRO A 76 -21.82 6.13 23.63
C PRO A 76 -23.21 5.50 23.59
N VAL A 77 -23.37 4.27 24.08
CA VAL A 77 -24.66 3.56 24.12
C VAL A 77 -25.17 3.47 25.56
N LYS A 78 -26.19 4.28 25.91
CA LYS A 78 -26.68 4.42 27.29
C LYS A 78 -27.69 3.36 27.72
N LYS A 79 -28.42 2.74 26.78
CA LYS A 79 -29.50 1.79 27.08
C LYS A 79 -29.26 0.48 26.32
N ILE A 80 -28.79 -0.54 27.02
CA ILE A 80 -28.60 -1.89 26.48
C ILE A 80 -29.69 -2.78 27.11
N GLN A 81 -30.55 -3.37 26.29
CA GLN A 81 -31.66 -4.22 26.76
C GLN A 81 -31.81 -5.43 25.85
N ALA A 82 -31.47 -6.63 26.32
CA ALA A 82 -31.68 -7.85 25.54
C ALA A 82 -33.15 -7.95 25.10
N SER A 83 -33.39 -8.24 23.82
CA SER A 83 -34.76 -8.32 23.30
C SER A 83 -34.89 -9.38 22.22
N THR A 84 -35.94 -10.18 22.31
CA THR A 84 -36.30 -11.16 21.28
C THR A 84 -36.93 -10.52 20.04
N MET A 85 -37.25 -9.22 20.08
CA MET A 85 -37.87 -8.50 18.96
C MET A 85 -36.82 -8.08 17.92
N ALA A 86 -36.95 -8.59 16.69
CA ALA A 86 -36.05 -8.33 15.57
C ALA A 86 -35.73 -6.84 15.36
N PHE A 87 -36.73 -5.96 15.45
CA PHE A 87 -36.55 -4.51 15.29
C PHE A 87 -35.64 -3.92 16.38
N LYS A 88 -35.77 -4.36 17.64
CA LYS A 88 -34.93 -3.89 18.75
C LYS A 88 -33.49 -4.38 18.63
N GLN A 89 -33.30 -5.61 18.15
CA GLN A 89 -31.95 -6.16 17.86
C GLN A 89 -31.26 -5.36 16.75
N MET A 90 -31.99 -5.09 15.66
CA MET A 90 -31.49 -4.27 14.56
C MET A 90 -31.15 -2.83 15.01
N GLU A 91 -31.98 -2.25 15.89
CA GLU A 91 -31.74 -0.93 16.48
C GLU A 91 -30.45 -0.91 17.33
N GLN A 92 -30.21 -1.94 18.16
CA GLN A 92 -28.98 -2.04 18.96
C GLN A 92 -27.73 -2.21 18.10
N ILE A 93 -27.79 -3.06 17.08
CA ILE A 93 -26.71 -3.16 16.10
C ILE A 93 -26.46 -1.80 15.45
N SER A 94 -27.52 -1.07 15.06
CA SER A 94 -27.38 0.28 14.50
C SER A 94 -26.74 1.28 15.47
N GLN A 95 -27.04 1.20 16.77
CA GLN A 95 -26.42 2.05 17.80
C GLN A 95 -24.93 1.76 17.94
N PHE A 96 -24.52 0.49 17.89
CA PHE A 96 -23.11 0.10 17.84
C PHE A 96 -22.41 0.68 16.60
N LEU A 97 -23.01 0.57 15.41
CA LEU A 97 -22.39 1.08 14.18
C LEU A 97 -22.18 2.59 14.21
N GLN A 98 -23.15 3.35 14.71
CA GLN A 98 -23.01 4.79 14.92
C GLN A 98 -21.91 5.11 15.95
N ALA A 99 -21.78 4.31 17.01
CA ALA A 99 -20.72 4.49 18.00
C ALA A 99 -19.33 4.14 17.45
N ALA A 100 -19.22 3.13 16.59
CA ALA A 100 -18.00 2.71 15.93
C ALA A 100 -17.52 3.74 14.87
N GLU A 101 -18.45 4.34 14.12
CA GLU A 101 -18.17 5.46 13.24
C GLU A 101 -17.61 6.67 14.01
N ARG A 102 -18.26 7.05 15.13
CA ARG A 102 -17.77 8.11 16.02
C ARG A 102 -16.42 7.80 16.66
N TYR A 103 -16.10 6.51 16.87
CA TYR A 103 -14.81 6.08 17.40
C TYR A 103 -13.67 6.22 16.39
N GLY A 104 -13.99 6.31 15.09
CA GLY A 104 -13.05 6.61 14.01
C GLY A 104 -12.94 5.53 12.92
N ILE A 105 -13.84 4.55 12.86
CA ILE A 105 -13.89 3.63 11.72
C ILE A 105 -14.45 4.37 10.50
N ASN A 106 -13.79 4.22 9.35
CA ASN A 106 -14.28 4.77 8.08
C ASN A 106 -15.63 4.16 7.72
N THR A 107 -16.58 4.98 7.22
CA THR A 107 -17.92 4.53 6.80
C THR A 107 -17.91 3.43 5.74
N THR A 108 -16.86 3.33 4.93
CA THR A 108 -16.66 2.28 3.93
C THR A 108 -16.31 0.92 4.54
N ASP A 109 -15.78 0.90 5.76
CA ASP A 109 -15.24 -0.29 6.44
C ASP A 109 -16.19 -0.79 7.55
N ILE A 110 -17.35 -0.16 7.70
CA ILE A 110 -18.41 -0.54 8.65
C ILE A 110 -19.41 -1.47 7.96
N PHE A 111 -19.75 -2.59 8.61
CA PHE A 111 -20.76 -3.53 8.11
C PHE A 111 -22.19 -2.97 8.21
N GLN A 112 -23.13 -3.49 7.43
CA GLN A 112 -24.54 -3.10 7.51
C GLN A 112 -25.30 -3.98 8.50
N THR A 113 -26.35 -3.47 9.16
CA THR A 113 -27.16 -4.25 10.12
C THR A 113 -27.66 -5.59 9.56
N VAL A 114 -27.95 -5.64 8.26
CA VAL A 114 -28.40 -6.85 7.55
C VAL A 114 -27.30 -7.91 7.45
N ASP A 115 -26.02 -7.50 7.38
CA ASP A 115 -24.88 -8.42 7.25
C ASP A 115 -24.72 -9.30 8.48
N LEU A 116 -24.96 -8.76 9.67
CA LEU A 116 -24.92 -9.47 10.95
C LEU A 116 -26.26 -10.15 11.27
N TRP A 117 -27.38 -9.43 11.15
CA TRP A 117 -28.67 -9.95 11.60
C TRP A 117 -29.19 -11.09 10.71
N GLU A 118 -29.06 -10.95 9.38
CA GLU A 118 -29.38 -12.02 8.41
C GLU A 118 -28.18 -12.93 8.09
N GLY A 119 -26.96 -12.56 8.50
CA GLY A 119 -25.76 -13.38 8.30
C GLY A 119 -25.20 -13.36 6.88
N LYS A 120 -25.59 -12.37 6.05
CA LYS A 120 -25.21 -12.28 4.63
C LYS A 120 -23.72 -12.13 4.42
N ASN A 121 -23.03 -11.35 5.25
CA ASN A 121 -21.61 -11.06 5.09
C ASN A 121 -20.88 -10.97 6.44
N MET A 122 -20.68 -12.13 7.07
CA MET A 122 -19.97 -12.23 8.35
C MET A 122 -18.48 -11.84 8.25
N ALA A 123 -17.86 -11.97 7.07
CA ALA A 123 -16.48 -11.53 6.85
C ALA A 123 -16.33 -10.00 6.99
N CYS A 124 -17.35 -9.23 6.56
CA CYS A 124 -17.37 -7.79 6.78
C CYS A 124 -17.47 -7.44 8.27
N VAL A 125 -18.27 -8.19 9.05
CA VAL A 125 -18.38 -8.03 10.51
C VAL A 125 -17.02 -8.28 11.18
N GLN A 126 -16.32 -9.35 10.81
CA GLN A 126 -14.97 -9.63 11.32
C GLN A 126 -14.00 -8.49 11.00
N ARG A 127 -14.04 -7.95 9.78
CA ARG A 127 -13.16 -6.85 9.35
C ARG A 127 -13.43 -5.55 10.10
N THR A 128 -14.69 -5.18 10.31
CA THR A 128 -15.05 -4.00 11.11
C THR A 128 -14.58 -4.14 12.56
N LEU A 129 -14.76 -5.30 13.18
CA LEU A 129 -14.28 -5.56 14.54
C LEU A 129 -12.75 -5.56 14.63
N MET A 130 -12.07 -6.10 13.63
CA MET A 130 -10.62 -6.07 13.54
C MET A 130 -10.08 -4.64 13.43
N ASN A 131 -10.73 -3.81 12.62
CA ASN A 131 -10.40 -2.39 12.47
C ASN A 131 -10.67 -1.62 13.76
N LEU A 132 -11.77 -1.92 14.46
CA LEU A 132 -12.08 -1.33 15.76
C LEU A 132 -10.99 -1.64 16.78
N GLY A 133 -10.59 -2.91 16.89
CA GLY A 133 -9.53 -3.35 17.80
C GLY A 133 -8.17 -2.74 17.44
N GLY A 134 -7.84 -2.68 16.13
CA GLY A 134 -6.62 -2.01 15.65
C GLY A 134 -6.57 -0.51 15.97
N LEU A 135 -7.70 0.20 15.87
CA LEU A 135 -7.82 1.60 16.27
C LEU A 135 -7.69 1.77 17.79
N ALA A 136 -8.32 0.90 18.58
CA ALA A 136 -8.21 0.92 20.03
C ALA A 136 -6.75 0.71 20.49
N VAL A 137 -6.03 -0.25 19.90
CA VAL A 137 -4.59 -0.44 20.16
C VAL A 137 -3.75 0.77 19.72
N ALA A 138 -4.14 1.45 18.63
CA ALA A 138 -3.41 2.59 18.11
C ALA A 138 -3.56 3.88 18.94
N ARG A 139 -4.70 4.06 19.64
CA ARG A 139 -4.99 5.24 20.45
C ARG A 139 -4.21 5.28 21.77
N ASP A 140 -3.78 4.13 22.29
CA ASP A 140 -2.90 4.01 23.47
C ASP A 140 -3.39 4.79 24.71
N ASP A 141 -4.71 4.84 24.89
CA ASP A 141 -5.45 5.58 25.92
C ASP A 141 -5.68 4.76 27.22
N GLY A 142 -5.10 3.54 27.31
CA GLY A 142 -5.15 2.68 28.49
C GLY A 142 -6.50 1.98 28.74
N LEU A 143 -7.47 2.16 27.84
CA LEU A 143 -8.83 1.58 27.93
C LEU A 143 -8.95 0.23 27.21
N PHE A 144 -7.98 -0.11 26.37
CA PHE A 144 -7.92 -1.39 25.67
C PHE A 144 -7.50 -2.52 26.63
N SER A 145 -8.23 -3.63 26.61
CA SER A 145 -8.00 -4.83 27.41
C SER A 145 -7.80 -6.05 26.50
N GLY A 146 -6.60 -6.64 26.53
CA GLY A 146 -6.23 -7.78 25.68
C GLY A 146 -4.75 -7.76 25.27
N ASP A 147 -4.32 -8.75 24.48
CA ASP A 147 -2.97 -8.75 23.89
C ASP A 147 -2.95 -7.82 22.65
N PRO A 148 -2.13 -6.75 22.63
CA PRO A 148 -2.01 -5.87 21.47
C PRO A 148 -1.53 -6.58 20.19
N ASN A 149 -0.92 -7.77 20.29
CA ASN A 149 -0.47 -8.55 19.14
C ASN A 149 -1.60 -9.25 18.38
N TRP A 150 -2.81 -9.32 18.96
CA TRP A 150 -4.01 -9.79 18.26
C TRP A 150 -4.39 -8.90 17.08
N PHE A 151 -3.96 -7.63 17.08
CA PHE A 151 -4.29 -6.65 16.05
C PHE A 151 -3.02 -6.18 15.30
N PRO A 152 -2.97 -6.29 13.95
CA PRO A 152 -1.84 -5.80 13.18
C PRO A 152 -1.62 -4.31 13.42
N LYS A 153 -0.40 -3.92 13.80
CA LYS A 153 -0.03 -2.52 13.99
C LYS A 153 -0.16 -1.77 12.67
N SER A 154 -1.10 -0.82 12.61
CA SER A 154 -1.22 0.11 11.49
C SER A 154 0.09 0.87 11.26
N ARG A 155 0.57 0.93 10.01
CA ARG A 155 1.83 1.60 9.60
C ARG A 155 1.77 3.13 9.70
N ASN A 156 0.66 3.72 10.15
CA ASN A 156 0.50 5.16 10.29
C ASN A 156 0.76 5.62 11.73
N ARG A 157 2.04 5.70 12.12
CA ARG A 157 2.46 6.62 13.19
C ARG A 157 3.14 7.84 12.55
N PRO A 158 2.63 9.08 12.75
CA PRO A 158 3.49 10.23 12.68
C PRO A 158 4.45 10.17 13.88
N ARG A 159 5.74 10.07 13.56
CA ARG A 159 6.85 10.03 14.52
C ARG A 159 7.03 11.44 15.08
N TYR A 160 6.29 11.81 16.13
CA TYR A 160 6.61 13.01 16.89
C TYR A 160 7.75 12.70 17.85
N ARG A 161 8.90 13.34 17.61
CA ARG A 161 10.05 13.37 18.52
C ARG A 161 9.83 14.52 19.50
N THR A 162 9.40 14.20 20.71
CA THR A 162 9.38 15.16 21.81
C THR A 162 10.83 15.47 22.21
N LYS A 163 11.22 16.74 22.11
CA LYS A 163 12.44 17.25 22.75
C LYS A 163 12.10 17.54 24.22
N ALA A 164 12.81 16.88 25.12
CA ALA A 164 13.05 17.21 26.53
C ALA A 164 11.91 17.83 27.36
N LEU A 165 11.46 17.09 28.38
CA LEU A 165 10.60 17.56 29.48
C LEU A 165 11.47 17.93 30.70
N SER A 166 12.33 18.95 30.57
CA SER A 166 12.91 19.67 31.72
C SER A 166 13.64 20.92 31.23
N SER A 167 13.04 22.08 31.49
CA SER A 167 13.68 23.39 31.37
C SER A 167 13.58 24.04 32.74
N GLU A 168 14.59 23.85 33.58
CA GLU A 168 14.83 24.73 34.71
C GLU A 168 15.57 25.96 34.17
N VAL A 169 14.93 27.11 34.30
CA VAL A 169 15.47 28.41 33.93
C VAL A 169 16.32 28.89 35.10
N ASP A 170 17.62 29.01 34.86
CA ASP A 170 18.59 29.64 35.75
C ASP A 170 18.53 31.16 35.55
N GLU A 171 17.95 31.87 36.53
CA GLU A 171 17.94 33.33 36.58
C GLU A 171 19.29 33.89 37.05
N SER A 172 20.30 33.85 36.17
CA SER A 172 21.56 34.57 36.39
C SER A 172 22.08 35.31 35.16
N LEU A 173 21.17 35.87 34.37
CA LEU A 173 21.49 36.62 33.15
C LEU A 173 21.17 38.12 33.22
N PHE A 174 21.31 38.74 34.39
CA PHE A 174 21.46 40.19 34.50
C PHE A 174 22.63 40.52 35.43
N GLY A 175 23.74 40.95 34.84
CA GLY A 175 24.97 41.27 35.56
C GLY A 175 24.85 42.53 36.42
N ALA A 176 25.56 42.53 37.56
CA ALA A 176 25.92 43.73 38.30
C ALA A 176 27.37 43.64 38.83
N ILE A 177 28.20 44.49 38.24
CA ILE A 177 29.29 45.33 38.78
C ILE A 177 29.81 45.01 40.21
N LYS A 178 31.13 44.77 40.30
CA LYS A 178 31.96 44.89 41.53
C LYS A 178 32.04 46.35 42.01
N PRO A 179 32.11 46.62 43.33
CA PRO A 179 33.44 46.86 43.88
C PRO A 179 33.69 46.26 45.28
N LEU A 180 34.94 45.79 45.43
CA LEU A 180 35.84 45.85 46.59
C LEU A 180 35.23 46.03 48.00
N THR A 181 35.43 45.07 48.91
CA THR A 181 36.42 45.12 50.01
C THR A 181 36.16 44.04 51.09
N ARG A 182 37.28 43.60 51.68
CA ARG A 182 37.46 42.96 53.00
C ARG A 182 36.98 41.52 53.21
N SER A 183 37.96 40.64 53.36
CA SER A 183 37.91 39.58 54.37
C SER A 183 39.24 39.60 55.14
N ASP A 184 39.09 39.43 56.45
CA ASP A 184 40.14 39.38 57.46
C ASP A 184 41.23 38.33 57.19
N SER A 185 42.46 38.73 57.49
CA SER A 185 43.46 38.11 58.39
C SER A 185 43.26 36.61 58.73
N PRO A 186 44.34 35.81 58.83
CA PRO A 186 45.25 36.01 59.96
C PRO A 186 46.75 35.65 59.75
N ILE A 187 47.60 36.35 60.53
CA ILE A 187 48.69 35.80 61.41
C ILE A 187 49.87 35.08 60.73
N VAL A 188 51.15 35.26 61.06
CA VAL A 188 51.97 36.26 61.79
C VAL A 188 53.42 36.11 61.24
N LEU A 189 54.27 37.13 61.40
CA LEU A 189 55.41 37.08 62.34
C LEU A 189 56.38 38.27 62.18
N LEU A 190 56.79 38.76 63.37
CA LEU A 190 58.07 39.36 63.74
C LEU A 190 58.35 40.84 63.38
N ARG A 191 57.98 41.68 64.35
CA ARG A 191 58.66 42.92 64.74
C ARG A 191 60.07 42.61 65.24
N ASP A 192 61.03 43.43 64.83
CA ASP A 192 61.98 44.04 65.77
C ASP A 192 62.67 45.26 65.15
N LYS A 193 62.48 46.45 65.75
CA LYS A 193 63.32 47.64 65.58
C LYS A 193 63.25 48.50 66.84
N HIS A 194 63.97 48.08 67.88
CA HIS A 194 64.60 48.99 68.82
C HIS A 194 66.11 48.91 68.56
N ALA A 195 66.71 50.01 68.13
CA ALA A 195 68.06 50.45 68.50
C ALA A 195 68.55 51.53 67.52
N ILE A 196 68.92 52.68 68.11
CA ILE A 196 70.16 53.45 67.92
C ILE A 196 69.83 54.95 68.00
N ARG A 197 69.70 55.40 69.25
CA ARG A 197 70.20 56.69 69.73
C ARG A 197 71.44 56.36 70.57
N LYS A 198 72.41 57.27 70.55
CA LYS A 198 73.71 57.29 71.28
C LYS A 198 74.85 56.50 70.64
N THR A 199 75.77 57.25 70.06
CA THR A 199 77.22 57.14 70.34
C THR A 199 77.84 58.50 70.01
N LEU A 200 78.02 59.30 71.06
CA LEU A 200 79.03 60.35 71.14
C LEU A 200 80.34 59.66 71.53
N THR A 201 81.45 60.26 71.11
CA THR A 201 82.83 60.08 71.62
C THR A 201 83.62 58.93 71.02
N ALA A 202 84.61 59.27 70.17
CA ALA A 202 86.04 58.98 70.39
C ALA A 202 86.80 58.97 69.05
N LEU A 203 87.30 60.13 68.62
CA LEU A 203 88.56 60.22 67.87
C LEU A 203 89.23 61.52 68.31
N GLY A 204 90.25 61.37 69.17
CA GLY A 204 91.10 62.44 69.62
C GLY A 204 92.12 62.85 68.55
N LEU A 205 92.55 64.11 68.64
CA LEU A 205 93.81 64.60 68.10
C LEU A 205 94.27 65.72 69.04
N ASP A 206 95.20 65.36 69.91
CA ASP A 206 95.93 66.22 70.82
C ASP A 206 96.80 67.21 70.04
N HIS A 207 96.67 68.51 70.30
CA HIS A 207 97.60 69.54 69.83
C HIS A 207 98.72 69.74 70.88
N LYS A 208 99.98 69.64 70.44
CA LYS A 208 101.20 69.89 71.22
C LYS A 208 101.49 71.40 71.31
N PRO A 209 102.11 71.90 72.41
CA PRO A 209 102.64 73.27 72.47
C PRO A 209 103.95 73.42 71.68
N GLU A 210 104.13 74.57 71.01
CA GLU A 210 105.36 74.95 70.30
C GLU A 210 106.48 75.37 71.28
N THR A 211 107.69 74.83 71.10
CA THR A 211 108.91 75.17 71.85
C THR A 211 109.94 75.74 70.88
N ILE A 212 110.61 76.84 71.23
CA ILE A 212 111.71 77.43 70.43
C ILE A 212 113.03 77.22 71.18
N GLN A 213 114.02 76.61 70.52
CA GLN A 213 115.38 76.41 71.05
C GLN A 213 116.26 77.62 70.73
N LEU A 214 116.83 78.26 71.75
CA LEU A 214 117.82 79.35 71.62
C LEU A 214 119.21 78.82 71.99
N ILE A 215 120.15 78.86 71.05
CA ILE A 215 121.55 78.41 71.22
C ILE A 215 122.45 79.64 71.22
N THR A 216 123.05 79.98 72.36
CA THR A 216 124.23 80.86 72.44
C THR A 216 125.29 80.29 73.37
N ARG A 217 126.56 80.55 73.04
CA ARG A 217 127.80 79.88 73.47
C ARG A 217 128.04 79.85 74.99
N ASP A 218 127.29 79.04 75.72
CA ASP A 218 127.78 78.22 76.86
C ASP A 218 126.66 77.51 77.64
N MET A 219 125.39 77.52 77.19
CA MET A 219 124.36 76.60 77.70
C MET A 219 123.09 76.58 76.82
N VAL A 220 122.58 75.40 76.45
CA VAL A 220 121.28 75.22 75.74
C VAL A 220 120.14 75.22 76.76
N ARG A 221 119.13 76.09 76.59
CA ARG A 221 117.92 76.14 77.42
C ARG A 221 116.67 76.02 76.54
N GLU A 222 115.75 75.14 76.92
CA GLU A 222 114.41 75.05 76.32
C GLU A 222 113.44 75.95 77.12
N LEU A 223 112.78 76.90 76.44
CA LEU A 223 111.82 77.84 77.03
C LEU A 223 110.40 77.55 76.49
N ILE A 224 109.43 77.47 77.42
CA ILE A 224 108.00 77.30 77.13
C ILE A 224 107.36 78.70 77.02
N ILE A 225 106.63 78.99 75.95
CA ILE A 225 105.92 80.26 75.74
C ILE A 225 104.63 80.25 76.60
N PRO A 226 104.45 81.17 77.56
CA PRO A 226 103.19 81.29 78.31
C PRO A 226 102.08 81.89 77.43
N THR A 227 100.98 81.18 77.22
CA THR A 227 99.79 81.63 76.45
C THR A 227 98.85 82.57 77.22
N LYS A 228 99.34 83.25 78.27
CA LYS A 228 98.55 84.23 79.03
C LYS A 228 99.38 85.49 79.33
N ASP A 229 98.86 86.61 78.85
CA ASP A 229 99.33 87.97 79.11
C ASP A 229 98.92 88.41 80.54
N PRO A 230 99.84 88.91 81.39
CA PRO A 230 99.54 89.28 82.78
C PRO A 230 98.83 90.64 82.96
N SER A 231 98.24 91.24 81.92
CA SER A 231 97.66 92.61 81.99
C SER A 231 96.13 92.73 81.77
N GLY A 232 95.42 91.69 81.35
CA GLY A 232 93.94 91.69 81.33
C GLY A 232 93.21 92.77 80.50
N GLN A 233 93.84 93.45 79.53
CA GLN A 233 93.22 94.52 78.72
C GLN A 233 93.46 94.42 77.19
N SER A 234 93.59 93.20 76.66
CA SER A 234 93.83 92.98 75.22
C SER A 234 92.85 91.95 74.65
N LEU A 235 91.93 92.37 73.77
CA LEU A 235 91.04 91.46 73.02
C LEU A 235 91.72 91.05 71.72
N ILE A 236 92.28 89.85 71.66
CA ILE A 236 92.85 89.29 70.43
C ILE A 236 91.71 88.61 69.65
N MET A 237 91.30 89.21 68.54
CA MET A 237 90.23 88.71 67.67
C MET A 237 90.83 88.14 66.39
N SER A 238 90.36 86.95 65.97
CA SER A 238 90.84 86.32 64.74
C SER A 238 90.35 87.07 63.48
N PRO A 239 91.09 87.07 62.35
CA PRO A 239 90.62 87.67 61.10
C PRO A 239 89.26 87.15 60.64
N GLU A 240 88.95 85.89 60.94
CA GLU A 240 87.68 85.24 60.64
C GLU A 240 86.53 85.73 61.52
N GLU A 241 86.81 86.08 62.78
CA GLU A 241 85.83 86.71 63.69
C GLU A 241 85.63 88.18 63.36
N PHE A 242 86.69 88.89 62.96
CA PHE A 242 86.60 90.28 62.49
C PHE A 242 85.75 90.37 61.22
N GLU A 243 86.00 89.52 60.22
CA GLU A 243 85.16 89.47 59.01
C GLU A 243 83.75 88.98 59.34
N ARG A 244 83.56 87.99 60.23
CA ARG A 244 82.20 87.61 60.70
C ARG A 244 81.42 88.77 61.28
N ILE A 245 82.06 89.57 62.15
CA ILE A 245 81.43 90.72 62.80
C ILE A 245 81.16 91.84 61.78
N LYS A 246 82.08 92.05 60.83
CA LYS A 246 81.92 92.99 59.73
C LYS A 246 80.74 92.61 58.82
N TRP A 247 80.64 91.34 58.41
CA TRP A 247 79.51 90.81 57.63
C TRP A 247 78.20 90.77 58.42
N ALA A 248 78.24 90.49 59.73
CA ALA A 248 77.06 90.51 60.60
C ALA A 248 76.55 91.94 60.90
N SER A 249 77.41 92.95 60.81
CA SER A 249 77.06 94.36 60.97
C SER A 249 76.44 95.00 59.70
N HIS A 250 76.55 94.34 58.54
CA HIS A 250 75.93 94.81 57.31
C HIS A 250 74.42 94.55 57.36
N VAL A 251 73.64 95.59 57.63
CA VAL A 251 72.18 95.55 57.53
C VAL A 251 71.80 95.49 56.06
N LEU A 252 71.28 94.35 55.62
CA LEU A 252 70.78 94.15 54.25
C LEU A 252 69.48 94.94 54.06
N THR A 253 69.31 95.55 52.89
CA THR A 253 68.04 96.20 52.54
C THR A 253 66.95 95.15 52.32
N LYS A 254 65.67 95.54 52.47
CA LYS A 254 64.52 94.60 52.36
C LYS A 254 64.48 93.87 51.00
N GLU A 255 64.89 94.56 49.94
CA GLU A 255 64.97 94.00 48.58
C GLU A 255 66.09 92.96 48.44
N GLU A 256 67.24 93.16 49.08
CA GLU A 256 68.36 92.20 49.08
C GLU A 256 68.04 90.94 49.89
N LEU A 257 67.29 91.08 50.99
CA LEU A 257 66.76 89.97 51.78
C LEU A 257 65.79 89.11 50.98
N GLU A 258 64.85 89.75 50.27
CA GLU A 258 63.89 89.06 49.40
C GLU A 258 64.60 88.40 48.20
N ALA A 259 65.59 89.06 47.59
CA ALA A 259 66.39 88.47 46.51
C ALA A 259 67.19 87.24 46.97
N ARG A 260 67.74 87.28 48.19
CA ARG A 260 68.50 86.16 48.78
C ARG A 260 67.58 84.99 49.15
N GLU A 261 66.39 85.28 49.69
CA GLU A 261 65.36 84.26 49.90
C GLU A 261 64.86 83.64 48.59
N GLN A 262 64.66 84.45 47.54
CA GLN A 262 64.26 83.95 46.22
C GLN A 262 65.36 83.12 45.58
N ALA A 263 66.63 83.54 45.69
CA ALA A 263 67.78 82.76 45.22
C ALA A 263 67.86 81.42 45.97
N PHE A 264 67.71 81.43 47.29
CA PHE A 264 67.70 80.22 48.11
C PHE A 264 66.51 79.30 47.80
N LYS A 265 65.32 79.86 47.53
CA LYS A 265 64.15 79.10 47.07
C LYS A 265 64.40 78.46 45.70
N LYS A 266 64.95 79.20 44.74
CA LYS A 266 65.29 78.68 43.40
C LYS A 266 66.36 77.58 43.47
N GLU A 267 67.35 77.73 44.33
CA GLU A 267 68.38 76.71 44.55
C GLU A 267 67.78 75.45 45.18
N LYS A 268 66.89 75.60 46.17
CA LYS A 268 66.16 74.48 46.77
C LYS A 268 65.22 73.79 45.78
N GLU A 269 64.52 74.54 44.93
CA GLU A 269 63.68 74.00 43.86
C GLU A 269 64.51 73.24 42.82
N ALA A 270 65.66 73.77 42.39
CA ALA A 270 66.58 73.08 41.50
C ALA A 270 67.11 71.76 42.09
N ILE A 271 67.42 71.73 43.39
CA ILE A 271 67.80 70.49 44.10
C ILE A 271 66.63 69.50 44.15
N VAL A 272 65.40 69.96 44.40
CA VAL A 272 64.23 69.08 44.39
C VAL A 272 63.95 68.54 42.98
N ASP A 273 64.13 69.35 41.94
CA ASP A 273 63.96 68.95 40.54
C ASP A 273 65.00 67.92 40.09
N THR A 274 66.27 68.06 40.50
CA THR A 274 67.30 67.03 40.24
C THR A 274 66.98 65.72 40.96
N VAL A 275 66.43 65.77 42.16
CA VAL A 275 65.99 64.57 42.90
C VAL A 275 64.74 63.93 42.27
N THR A 276 63.76 64.73 41.84
CA THR A 276 62.53 64.20 41.22
C THR A 276 62.79 63.60 39.85
N THR A 277 63.67 64.20 39.03
CA THR A 277 64.12 63.63 37.76
C THR A 277 64.86 62.31 37.98
N ARG A 278 65.77 62.23 38.95
CA ARG A 278 66.44 60.97 39.33
C ARG A 278 65.44 59.91 39.80
N LYS A 279 64.41 60.29 40.57
CA LYS A 279 63.33 59.39 41.02
C LYS A 279 62.46 58.91 39.85
N LYS A 280 62.17 59.77 38.86
CA LYS A 280 61.45 59.39 37.63
C LYS A 280 62.26 58.39 36.80
N ILE A 281 63.57 58.63 36.62
CA ILE A 281 64.47 57.71 35.90
C ILE A 281 64.54 56.35 36.61
N MET A 282 64.67 56.33 37.94
CA MET A 282 64.69 55.07 38.70
C MET A 282 63.36 54.32 38.61
N LYS A 283 62.21 55.02 38.64
CA LYS A 283 60.91 54.40 38.42
C LYS A 283 60.75 53.82 37.01
N GLN A 284 61.25 54.52 35.98
CA GLN A 284 61.25 54.01 34.61
C GLN A 284 62.16 52.78 34.48
N LYS A 285 63.35 52.81 35.09
CA LYS A 285 64.25 51.64 35.15
C LYS A 285 63.63 50.47 35.92
N GLU A 286 62.89 50.72 37.01
CA GLU A 286 62.16 49.69 37.75
C GLU A 286 61.00 49.11 36.93
N MET A 287 60.25 49.92 36.18
CA MET A 287 59.21 49.45 35.25
C MET A 287 59.81 48.58 34.14
N VAL A 288 60.92 49.01 33.54
CA VAL A 288 61.63 48.22 32.52
C VAL A 288 62.17 46.92 33.11
N TRP A 289 62.73 46.95 34.33
CA TRP A 289 63.20 45.75 35.02
C TRP A 289 62.06 44.79 35.36
N ARG A 290 60.90 45.28 35.82
CA ARG A 290 59.71 44.44 36.06
C ARG A 290 59.18 43.82 34.78
N ASN A 291 59.14 44.57 33.68
CA ASN A 291 58.67 44.07 32.38
C ASN A 291 59.64 43.06 31.75
N ASN A 292 60.94 43.20 32.01
CA ASN A 292 62.00 42.34 31.46
C ASN A 292 62.44 41.23 32.43
N ARG A 293 61.76 41.05 33.57
CA ARG A 293 62.03 39.96 34.50
C ARG A 293 61.63 38.64 33.83
N LYS A 294 62.61 37.76 33.60
CA LYS A 294 62.36 36.41 33.06
C LYS A 294 61.42 35.64 33.99
N LEU A 295 60.48 34.91 33.40
CA LEU A 295 59.58 34.04 34.15
C LEU A 295 60.41 32.93 34.83
N SER A 296 59.96 32.49 36.00
CA SER A 296 60.55 31.34 36.68
C SER A 296 60.32 30.07 35.88
N ASP A 297 61.20 29.07 35.95
CA ASP A 297 61.05 27.78 35.25
C ASP A 297 59.67 27.13 35.53
N LEU A 298 59.14 27.32 36.75
CA LEU A 298 57.78 26.86 37.12
C LEU A 298 56.67 27.65 36.41
N GLU A 299 56.85 28.94 36.18
CA GLU A 299 55.92 29.80 35.47
C GLU A 299 55.97 29.56 33.95
N GLU A 300 57.15 29.24 33.41
CA GLU A 300 57.31 28.81 32.02
C GLU A 300 56.60 27.48 31.77
N VAL A 301 56.80 26.48 32.63
CA VAL A 301 56.08 25.20 32.56
C VAL A 301 54.57 25.40 32.72
N ALA A 302 54.13 26.30 33.62
CA ALA A 302 52.71 26.62 33.77
C ALA A 302 52.14 27.29 32.52
N LYS A 303 52.89 28.18 31.89
CA LYS A 303 52.52 28.85 30.63
C LYS A 303 52.44 27.85 29.48
N GLU A 304 53.39 26.93 29.35
CA GLU A 304 53.34 25.86 28.34
C GLU A 304 52.13 24.95 28.55
N ARG A 305 51.86 24.54 29.79
CA ARG A 305 50.65 23.75 30.11
C ARG A 305 49.37 24.50 29.76
N ALA A 306 49.29 25.78 30.10
CA ALA A 306 48.14 26.63 29.77
C ALA A 306 47.99 26.78 28.25
N GLN A 307 49.09 26.96 27.51
CA GLN A 307 49.10 27.02 26.05
C GLN A 307 48.66 25.68 25.43
N ASN A 308 49.16 24.55 25.91
CA ASN A 308 48.76 23.23 25.45
C ASN A 308 47.27 22.96 25.72
N LEU A 309 46.75 23.37 26.89
CA LEU A 309 45.33 23.29 27.21
C LEU A 309 44.49 24.17 26.28
N LEU A 310 44.92 25.40 26.03
CA LEU A 310 44.24 26.33 25.13
C LEU A 310 44.27 25.84 23.68
N GLN A 311 45.41 25.32 23.22
CA GLN A 311 45.54 24.69 21.91
C GLN A 311 44.64 23.46 21.78
N ARG A 312 44.61 22.58 22.78
CA ARG A 312 43.73 21.40 22.81
C ARG A 312 42.25 21.80 22.82
N ALA A 313 41.87 22.79 23.61
CA ALA A 313 40.51 23.31 23.64
C ALA A 313 40.11 23.90 22.28
N ASN A 314 41.01 24.65 21.64
CA ASN A 314 40.81 25.17 20.30
C ASN A 314 40.70 24.06 19.26
N GLN A 315 41.55 23.03 19.31
CA GLN A 315 41.45 21.86 18.42
C GLN A 315 40.09 21.17 18.56
N LEU A 316 39.64 20.90 19.79
CA LEU A 316 38.33 20.29 20.03
C LEU A 316 37.18 21.17 19.52
N ARG A 317 37.27 22.50 19.68
CA ARG A 317 36.28 23.42 19.11
C ARG A 317 36.26 23.36 17.59
N MET A 318 37.43 23.39 16.95
CA MET A 318 37.52 23.27 15.49
C MET A 318 36.98 21.92 15.02
N GLU A 319 37.27 20.83 15.72
CA GLU A 319 36.74 19.50 15.39
C GLU A 319 35.22 19.38 15.50
N GLN A 320 34.57 20.27 16.26
CA GLN A 320 33.11 20.34 16.36
C GLN A 320 32.45 21.10 15.21
N GLU A 321 33.24 21.79 14.37
CA GLU A 321 32.72 22.44 13.16
C GLU A 321 32.16 21.38 12.20
N GLU A 322 30.97 21.62 11.66
CA GLU A 322 30.24 20.63 10.85
C GLU A 322 31.00 20.24 9.59
N GLU A 323 31.69 21.20 8.93
CA GLU A 323 32.50 20.92 7.75
C GLU A 323 33.68 19.96 8.04
N LEU A 324 34.21 19.99 9.27
CA LEU A 324 35.27 19.09 9.72
C LEU A 324 34.72 17.75 10.20
N LYS A 325 33.49 17.69 10.72
CA LYS A 325 32.80 16.42 10.97
C LYS A 325 32.48 15.69 9.67
N ASP A 326 32.01 16.41 8.66
CA ASP A 326 31.77 15.87 7.32
C ASP A 326 33.08 15.38 6.70
N MET A 327 34.17 16.13 6.86
CA MET A 327 35.50 15.68 6.46
C MET A 327 35.89 14.38 7.17
N LYS A 328 35.74 14.31 8.50
CA LYS A 328 36.02 13.09 9.27
C LYS A 328 35.17 11.92 8.79
N LYS A 329 33.90 12.15 8.42
CA LYS A 329 33.02 11.13 7.83
C LYS A 329 33.50 10.67 6.47
N ILE A 330 33.96 11.59 5.60
CA ILE A 330 34.54 11.27 4.29
C ILE A 330 35.81 10.42 4.49
N ILE A 331 36.69 10.83 5.40
CA ILE A 331 37.92 10.10 5.75
C ILE A 331 37.58 8.70 6.27
N LEU A 332 36.63 8.58 7.19
CA LEU A 332 36.18 7.29 7.72
C LEU A 332 35.61 6.40 6.62
N ASN A 333 34.79 6.96 5.73
CA ASN A 333 34.23 6.23 4.61
C ASN A 333 35.31 5.74 3.63
N ALA A 334 36.30 6.57 3.32
CA ALA A 334 37.45 6.17 2.50
C ALA A 334 38.21 4.99 3.14
N LYS A 335 38.42 5.01 4.46
CA LYS A 335 38.98 3.88 5.21
C LYS A 335 38.10 2.63 5.14
N CYS A 336 36.79 2.77 5.32
CA CYS A 336 35.85 1.66 5.20
C CYS A 336 35.81 1.06 3.80
N HIS A 337 35.86 1.87 2.74
CA HIS A 337 35.92 1.40 1.36
C HIS A 337 37.20 0.64 1.07
N ALA A 338 38.35 1.14 1.54
CA ALA A 338 39.62 0.43 1.39
C ALA A 338 39.57 -0.96 2.09
N ILE A 339 39.00 -1.03 3.30
CA ILE A 339 38.82 -2.30 4.02
C ILE A 339 37.83 -3.21 3.29
N ARG A 340 36.70 -2.68 2.82
CA ARG A 340 35.70 -3.47 2.09
C ARG A 340 36.27 -4.06 0.82
N ASP A 341 37.04 -3.29 0.05
CA ASP A 341 37.63 -3.77 -1.20
C ASP A 341 38.67 -4.85 -0.92
N ALA A 342 39.44 -4.73 0.15
CA ALA A 342 40.32 -5.81 0.63
C ALA A 342 39.52 -7.07 1.01
N GLN A 343 38.40 -6.92 1.74
CA GLN A 343 37.51 -8.04 2.11
C GLN A 343 36.82 -8.69 0.91
N ILE A 344 36.47 -7.92 -0.12
CA ILE A 344 35.89 -8.46 -1.36
C ILE A 344 36.91 -9.33 -2.08
N LEU A 345 38.16 -8.88 -2.17
CA LEU A 345 39.25 -9.68 -2.76
C LEU A 345 39.48 -10.97 -1.96
N GLU A 346 39.47 -10.89 -0.63
CA GLU A 346 39.56 -12.06 0.25
C GLU A 346 38.38 -13.04 0.03
N LYS A 347 37.14 -12.53 -0.02
CA LYS A 347 35.96 -13.36 -0.30
C LYS A 347 36.01 -14.01 -1.68
N GLN A 348 36.49 -13.29 -2.70
CA GLN A 348 36.66 -13.86 -4.04
C GLN A 348 37.69 -14.98 -4.06
N LEU A 349 38.76 -14.86 -3.27
CA LEU A 349 39.76 -15.91 -3.11
C LEU A 349 39.12 -17.15 -2.45
N ILE A 350 38.41 -16.95 -1.33
CA ILE A 350 37.69 -18.03 -0.63
C ILE A 350 36.68 -18.71 -1.55
N GLN A 351 35.90 -17.95 -2.32
CA GLN A 351 34.91 -18.52 -3.25
C GLN A 351 35.59 -19.38 -4.32
N LYS A 352 36.72 -18.93 -4.88
CA LYS A 352 37.47 -19.73 -5.86
C LYS A 352 37.97 -21.04 -5.27
N GLU A 353 38.41 -21.04 -4.01
CA GLU A 353 38.83 -22.24 -3.30
C GLU A 353 37.65 -23.19 -3.05
N LEU A 354 36.49 -22.66 -2.65
CA LEU A 354 35.26 -23.43 -2.47
C LEU A 354 34.76 -24.03 -3.80
N ASP A 355 34.67 -23.24 -4.86
CA ASP A 355 34.26 -23.70 -6.20
C ASP A 355 35.18 -24.81 -6.72
N ALA A 356 36.47 -24.77 -6.38
CA ALA A 356 37.42 -25.81 -6.74
C ALA A 356 37.14 -27.12 -5.98
N GLU A 357 36.82 -27.04 -4.68
CA GLU A 357 36.47 -28.22 -3.88
C GLU A 357 35.09 -28.80 -4.25
N GLU A 358 34.09 -27.96 -4.55
CA GLU A 358 32.79 -28.41 -5.06
C GLU A 358 32.95 -29.17 -6.39
N LYS A 359 33.73 -28.63 -7.34
CA LYS A 359 34.03 -29.35 -8.60
C LYS A 359 34.69 -30.70 -8.35
N ARG A 360 35.57 -30.79 -7.36
CA ARG A 360 36.22 -32.05 -6.97
C ARG A 360 35.20 -33.05 -6.40
N LEU A 361 34.26 -32.60 -5.58
CA LEU A 361 33.17 -33.43 -5.03
C LEU A 361 32.18 -33.87 -6.12
N ASP A 362 31.78 -32.98 -7.01
CA ASP A 362 30.90 -33.30 -8.14
C ASP A 362 31.50 -34.35 -9.06
N GLN A 363 32.81 -34.26 -9.36
CA GLN A 363 33.52 -35.30 -10.11
C GLN A 363 33.49 -36.64 -9.38
N MET A 364 33.69 -36.64 -8.06
CA MET A 364 33.61 -37.87 -7.26
C MET A 364 32.21 -38.47 -7.28
N MET A 365 31.16 -37.65 -7.17
CA MET A 365 29.77 -38.09 -7.20
C MET A 365 29.34 -38.56 -8.59
N GLU A 366 29.76 -37.90 -9.67
CA GLU A 366 29.46 -38.33 -11.04
C GLU A 366 30.12 -39.68 -11.35
N VAL A 367 31.33 -39.91 -10.84
CA VAL A 367 31.99 -41.22 -10.91
C VAL A 367 31.16 -42.29 -10.19
N GLU A 368 30.65 -42.03 -8.98
CA GLU A 368 29.78 -42.98 -8.28
C GLU A 368 28.43 -43.19 -8.98
N ARG A 369 27.84 -42.13 -9.53
CA ARG A 369 26.61 -42.24 -10.33
C ARG A 369 26.84 -43.11 -11.57
N GLN A 370 27.94 -42.89 -12.30
CA GLN A 370 28.31 -43.70 -13.46
C GLN A 370 28.49 -45.17 -13.08
N LYS A 371 29.19 -45.47 -11.98
CA LYS A 371 29.30 -46.85 -11.48
C LYS A 371 27.95 -47.46 -11.11
N SER A 372 27.02 -46.68 -10.56
CA SER A 372 25.66 -47.15 -10.25
C SER A 372 24.86 -47.45 -11.52
N VAL A 373 24.92 -46.58 -12.53
CA VAL A 373 24.27 -46.81 -13.84
C VAL A 373 24.86 -48.05 -14.52
N GLN A 374 26.18 -48.19 -14.53
CA GLN A 374 26.84 -49.39 -15.08
C GLN A 374 26.35 -50.68 -14.41
N ARG A 375 26.25 -50.70 -13.06
CA ARG A 375 25.68 -51.85 -12.33
C ARG A 375 24.23 -52.13 -12.75
N GLN A 376 23.41 -51.10 -12.95
CA GLN A 376 22.02 -51.25 -13.37
C GLN A 376 21.90 -51.75 -14.82
N GLU A 377 22.74 -51.25 -15.73
CA GLU A 377 22.81 -51.69 -17.12
C GLU A 377 23.23 -53.15 -17.22
N GLU A 378 24.16 -53.61 -16.38
CA GLU A 378 24.56 -55.01 -16.29
C GLU A 378 23.39 -55.91 -15.85
N LEU A 379 22.59 -55.48 -14.86
CA LEU A 379 21.39 -56.20 -14.44
C LEU A 379 20.33 -56.24 -15.55
N ASP A 380 20.13 -55.12 -16.26
CA ASP A 380 19.19 -55.03 -17.38
C ASP A 380 19.65 -55.84 -18.59
N ARG A 381 20.96 -55.95 -18.81
CA ARG A 381 21.55 -56.83 -19.82
C ARG A 381 21.21 -58.29 -19.51
N LYS A 382 21.43 -58.74 -18.26
CA LYS A 382 21.05 -60.09 -17.81
C LYS A 382 19.54 -60.36 -18.00
N ARG A 383 18.67 -59.43 -17.59
CA ARG A 383 17.21 -59.55 -17.79
C ARG A 383 16.81 -59.58 -19.27
N ARG A 384 17.51 -58.86 -20.15
CA ARG A 384 17.30 -58.90 -21.61
C ARG A 384 17.70 -60.25 -22.17
N GLU A 385 18.84 -60.79 -21.77
CA GLU A 385 19.29 -62.13 -22.18
C GLU A 385 18.28 -63.20 -21.78
N GLU A 386 17.74 -63.15 -20.55
CA GLU A 386 16.69 -64.06 -20.09
C GLU A 386 15.40 -63.93 -20.91
N ARG A 387 14.96 -62.71 -21.23
CA ARG A 387 13.79 -62.50 -22.12
C ARG A 387 14.03 -63.02 -23.53
N ILE A 388 15.24 -62.87 -24.06
CA ILE A 388 15.60 -63.42 -25.38
C ILE A 388 15.56 -64.95 -25.33
N ARG A 389 16.05 -65.58 -24.25
CA ARG A 389 15.94 -67.04 -24.05
C ARG A 389 14.47 -67.48 -23.98
N GLY A 390 13.64 -66.79 -23.19
CA GLY A 390 12.20 -67.07 -23.11
C GLY A 390 11.49 -66.91 -24.46
N ARG A 391 11.79 -65.85 -25.21
CA ARG A 391 11.27 -65.65 -26.57
C ARG A 391 11.67 -66.78 -27.51
N ARG A 392 12.92 -67.24 -27.46
CA ARG A 392 13.40 -68.35 -28.30
C ARG A 392 12.59 -69.63 -28.05
N HIS A 393 12.31 -69.97 -26.79
CA HIS A 393 11.46 -71.12 -26.48
C HIS A 393 10.02 -70.97 -26.98
N ILE A 394 9.41 -69.78 -26.91
CA ILE A 394 8.06 -69.57 -27.45
C ILE A 394 8.05 -69.71 -28.98
N VAL A 395 9.08 -69.20 -29.66
CA VAL A 395 9.22 -69.37 -31.11
C VAL A 395 9.35 -70.85 -31.48
N GLU A 396 10.18 -71.60 -30.75
CA GLU A 396 10.34 -73.04 -30.95
C GLU A 396 9.03 -73.82 -30.70
N GLN A 397 8.22 -73.39 -29.72
CA GLN A 397 6.87 -73.95 -29.49
C GLN A 397 5.91 -73.62 -30.65
N MET A 398 5.98 -72.40 -31.19
CA MET A 398 5.14 -72.02 -32.35
C MET A 398 5.52 -72.81 -33.60
N GLU A 399 6.81 -73.03 -33.85
CA GLU A 399 7.28 -73.87 -34.95
C GLU A 399 6.76 -75.31 -34.81
N LYS A 400 6.89 -75.93 -33.63
CA LYS A 400 6.33 -77.28 -33.37
C LYS A 400 4.81 -77.34 -33.57
N ASN A 401 4.08 -76.34 -33.07
CA ASN A 401 2.63 -76.28 -33.26
C ASN A 401 2.25 -76.05 -34.74
N GLN A 402 3.08 -75.33 -35.49
CA GLN A 402 2.86 -75.12 -36.92
C GLN A 402 3.12 -76.40 -37.70
N GLU A 403 4.16 -77.16 -37.35
CA GLU A 403 4.43 -78.50 -37.89
C GLU A 403 3.26 -79.45 -37.60
N GLU A 404 2.77 -79.53 -36.36
CA GLU A 404 1.58 -80.34 -36.02
C GLU A 404 0.34 -79.94 -36.82
N ARG A 405 0.10 -78.63 -37.00
CA ARG A 405 -1.01 -78.14 -37.82
C ARG A 405 -0.86 -78.53 -39.30
N SER A 406 0.36 -78.51 -39.83
CA SER A 406 0.62 -78.93 -41.20
C SER A 406 0.35 -80.43 -41.39
N LEU A 407 0.79 -81.27 -40.45
CA LEU A 407 0.50 -82.71 -40.44
C LEU A 407 -1.01 -82.99 -40.36
N LEU A 408 -1.75 -82.27 -39.50
CA LEU A 408 -3.21 -82.39 -39.41
C LEU A 408 -3.93 -81.87 -40.67
N ALA A 409 -3.34 -80.94 -41.41
CA ALA A 409 -3.89 -80.48 -42.69
C ALA A 409 -3.69 -81.54 -43.77
N GLU A 410 -2.50 -82.15 -43.85
CA GLU A 410 -2.23 -83.27 -44.75
C GLU A 410 -3.16 -84.46 -44.49
N GLN A 411 -3.38 -84.82 -43.22
CA GLN A 411 -4.33 -85.88 -42.86
C GLN A 411 -5.76 -85.58 -43.35
N ARG A 412 -6.22 -84.34 -43.20
CA ARG A 412 -7.55 -83.92 -43.69
C ARG A 412 -7.63 -83.89 -45.21
N GLU A 413 -6.55 -83.58 -45.92
CA GLU A 413 -6.52 -83.68 -47.37
C GLU A 413 -6.59 -85.15 -47.82
N GLN A 414 -5.89 -86.06 -47.16
CA GLN A 414 -6.00 -87.49 -47.43
C GLN A 414 -7.43 -88.01 -47.18
N GLU A 415 -8.08 -87.61 -46.10
CA GLU A 415 -9.49 -87.95 -45.83
C GLU A 415 -10.43 -87.37 -46.90
N LYS A 416 -10.16 -86.14 -47.36
CA LYS A 416 -10.93 -85.49 -48.42
C LYS A 416 -10.77 -86.24 -49.75
N GLU A 417 -9.56 -86.64 -50.12
CA GLU A 417 -9.31 -87.43 -51.32
C GLU A 417 -10.04 -88.78 -51.26
N GLN A 418 -10.00 -89.47 -50.11
CA GLN A 418 -10.75 -90.72 -49.91
C GLN A 418 -12.27 -90.52 -50.02
N MET A 419 -12.80 -89.40 -49.50
CA MET A 419 -14.22 -89.05 -49.64
C MET A 419 -14.59 -88.71 -51.07
N LEU A 420 -13.72 -88.04 -51.83
CA LEU A 420 -13.91 -87.74 -53.24
C LEU A 420 -13.94 -89.03 -54.08
N GLU A 421 -12.99 -89.94 -53.87
CA GLU A 421 -12.99 -91.25 -54.52
C GLU A 421 -14.26 -92.07 -54.20
N TYR A 422 -14.76 -91.98 -52.97
CA TYR A 422 -16.01 -92.62 -52.58
C TYR A 422 -17.23 -92.00 -53.28
N MET A 423 -17.29 -90.67 -53.37
CA MET A 423 -18.36 -89.98 -54.10
C MET A 423 -18.32 -90.29 -55.60
N GLU A 424 -17.13 -90.38 -56.20
CA GLU A 424 -16.96 -90.71 -57.61
C GLU A 424 -17.48 -92.13 -57.91
N LYS A 425 -17.18 -93.12 -57.05
CA LYS A 425 -17.74 -94.47 -57.15
C LYS A 425 -19.26 -94.50 -57.05
N LEU A 426 -19.84 -93.70 -56.16
CA LEU A 426 -21.29 -93.60 -56.03
C LEU A 426 -21.94 -92.98 -57.27
N GLN A 427 -21.31 -91.98 -57.87
CA GLN A 427 -21.77 -91.37 -59.12
C GLN A 427 -21.70 -92.35 -60.31
N GLU A 428 -20.66 -93.18 -60.38
CA GLU A 428 -20.57 -94.26 -61.37
C GLU A 428 -21.69 -95.30 -61.18
N GLU A 429 -22.02 -95.66 -59.95
CA GLU A 429 -23.12 -96.57 -59.63
C GLU A 429 -24.48 -95.96 -60.00
N ASP A 430 -24.73 -94.68 -59.68
CA ASP A 430 -25.95 -93.96 -60.06
C ASP A 430 -26.13 -93.87 -61.59
N LEU A 431 -25.05 -93.66 -62.34
CA LEU A 431 -25.08 -93.65 -63.80
C LEU A 431 -25.43 -95.04 -64.37
N ARG A 432 -24.87 -96.11 -63.80
CA ARG A 432 -25.21 -97.50 -64.18
C ARG A 432 -26.67 -97.81 -63.88
N ASP A 433 -27.18 -97.37 -62.74
CA ASP A 433 -28.60 -97.54 -62.37
C ASP A 433 -29.54 -96.75 -63.29
N LEU A 434 -29.15 -95.54 -63.69
CA LEU A 434 -29.88 -94.75 -64.69
C LEU A 434 -29.93 -95.44 -66.05
N GLU A 435 -28.81 -95.99 -66.53
CA GLU A 435 -28.77 -96.76 -67.77
C GLU A 435 -29.66 -98.01 -67.70
N GLN A 436 -29.63 -98.75 -66.60
CA GLN A 436 -30.49 -99.92 -66.40
C GLN A 436 -31.98 -99.54 -66.37
N ARG A 437 -32.35 -98.46 -65.66
CA ARG A 437 -33.74 -97.96 -65.64
C ARG A 437 -34.19 -97.50 -67.03
N HIS A 438 -33.30 -96.87 -67.81
CA HIS A 438 -33.59 -96.46 -69.18
C HIS A 438 -33.85 -97.68 -70.08
N GLN A 439 -33.02 -98.72 -70.00
CA GLN A 439 -33.22 -99.97 -70.73
C GLN A 439 -34.51 -100.69 -70.32
N GLN A 440 -34.86 -100.71 -69.04
CA GLN A 440 -36.12 -101.27 -68.54
C GLN A 440 -37.33 -100.47 -69.05
N LYS A 441 -37.23 -99.13 -69.09
CA LYS A 441 -38.27 -98.25 -69.64
C LYS A 441 -38.49 -98.50 -71.13
N LEU A 442 -37.43 -98.70 -71.92
CA LEU A 442 -37.53 -99.04 -73.34
C LEU A 442 -38.20 -100.39 -73.56
N LYS A 443 -37.86 -101.41 -72.75
CA LYS A 443 -38.53 -102.73 -72.80
C LYS A 443 -40.02 -102.61 -72.46
N MET A 444 -40.36 -101.86 -71.40
CA MET A 444 -41.76 -101.62 -71.00
C MET A 444 -42.55 -100.86 -72.08
N GLN A 445 -41.94 -99.86 -72.72
CA GLN A 445 -42.57 -99.13 -73.83
C GLN A 445 -42.82 -99.99 -75.06
N ALA A 446 -41.90 -100.91 -75.39
CA ALA A 446 -42.09 -101.85 -76.48
C ALA A 446 -43.25 -102.83 -76.20
N GLU A 447 -43.39 -103.27 -74.95
CA GLU A 447 -44.48 -104.15 -74.50
C GLU A 447 -45.85 -103.43 -74.55
N ILE A 448 -45.92 -102.19 -74.05
CA ILE A 448 -47.16 -101.38 -74.09
C ILE A 448 -47.58 -101.08 -75.53
N LYS A 449 -46.62 -100.83 -76.43
CA LYS A 449 -46.92 -100.58 -77.86
C LYS A 449 -47.54 -101.81 -78.52
N ARG A 450 -47.04 -103.02 -78.24
CA ARG A 450 -47.64 -104.27 -78.74
C ARG A 450 -49.08 -104.46 -78.26
N ILE A 451 -49.32 -104.24 -76.96
CA ILE A 451 -50.65 -104.40 -76.35
C ILE A 451 -51.64 -103.33 -76.88
N ASN A 452 -51.18 -102.11 -77.17
CA ASN A 452 -52.02 -101.07 -77.77
C ASN A 452 -52.34 -101.32 -79.24
N ASP A 453 -51.38 -101.85 -80.02
CA ASP A 453 -51.61 -102.21 -81.43
C ASP A 453 -52.63 -103.37 -81.55
N GLU A 454 -52.63 -104.32 -80.61
CA GLU A 454 -53.64 -105.39 -80.52
C GLU A 454 -55.02 -104.85 -80.12
N ASN A 455 -55.10 -103.96 -79.12
CA ASN A 455 -56.35 -103.33 -78.72
C ASN A 455 -56.96 -102.44 -79.82
N GLN A 456 -56.14 -101.72 -80.59
CA GLN A 456 -56.63 -100.90 -81.71
C GLN A 456 -57.21 -101.76 -82.84
N ARG A 457 -56.65 -102.94 -83.10
CA ARG A 457 -57.19 -103.90 -84.09
C ARG A 457 -58.56 -104.44 -83.65
N GLN A 458 -58.71 -104.84 -82.39
CA GLN A 458 -59.99 -105.30 -81.84
C GLN A 458 -61.07 -104.19 -81.83
N LYS A 459 -60.68 -102.95 -81.56
CA LYS A 459 -61.59 -101.80 -81.56
C LYS A 459 -62.03 -101.40 -82.97
N ALA A 460 -61.19 -101.59 -83.99
CA ALA A 460 -61.53 -101.34 -85.40
C ALA A 460 -62.51 -102.37 -85.97
N GLU A 461 -62.41 -103.64 -85.56
CA GLU A 461 -63.35 -104.71 -85.93
C GLU A 461 -64.75 -104.48 -85.35
N LEU A 462 -64.84 -104.04 -84.09
CA LEU A 462 -66.11 -103.68 -83.43
C LEU A 462 -66.79 -102.46 -84.10
N LEU A 463 -66.00 -101.43 -84.45
CA LEU A 463 -66.51 -100.21 -85.12
C LEU A 463 -67.01 -100.46 -86.56
N ALA A 464 -66.48 -101.49 -87.24
CA ALA A 464 -66.99 -101.90 -88.55
C ALA A 464 -68.34 -102.62 -88.44
N GLN A 465 -68.59 -103.33 -87.34
CA GLN A 465 -69.88 -103.98 -87.05
C GLN A 465 -70.95 -102.97 -86.56
N GLU A 466 -70.58 -101.97 -85.75
CA GLU A 466 -71.49 -100.89 -85.31
C GLU A 466 -71.97 -100.00 -86.48
N LYS A 467 -71.11 -99.69 -87.45
CA LYS A 467 -71.49 -98.87 -88.63
C LYS A 467 -72.54 -99.51 -89.53
N LEU A 468 -72.62 -100.86 -89.57
CA LEU A 468 -73.67 -101.60 -90.27
C LEU A 468 -74.99 -101.62 -89.46
N ALA A 469 -74.92 -101.52 -88.13
CA ALA A 469 -76.08 -101.49 -87.25
C ALA A 469 -76.71 -100.08 -87.15
N ASP A 470 -75.91 -99.01 -87.16
CA ASP A 470 -76.39 -97.61 -87.06
C ASP A 470 -77.14 -97.12 -88.31
N GLN A 471 -76.85 -97.69 -89.49
CA GLN A 471 -77.67 -97.44 -90.70
C GLN A 471 -79.09 -97.98 -90.57
N MET A 472 -79.31 -99.03 -89.76
CA MET A 472 -80.65 -99.59 -89.51
C MET A 472 -81.39 -98.88 -88.36
N VAL A 473 -80.68 -98.20 -87.45
CA VAL A 473 -81.27 -97.45 -86.31
C VAL A 473 -81.72 -96.04 -86.69
N MET A 474 -81.07 -95.37 -87.66
CA MET A 474 -81.48 -94.04 -88.12
C MET A 474 -82.86 -93.99 -88.81
N GLU A 475 -83.31 -95.09 -89.42
CA GLU A 475 -84.68 -95.17 -89.96
C GLU A 475 -85.76 -95.37 -88.86
N PHE A 476 -85.36 -95.88 -87.69
CA PHE A 476 -86.26 -96.16 -86.57
C PHE A 476 -86.51 -94.93 -85.67
N THR A 477 -85.49 -94.07 -85.47
CA THR A 477 -85.56 -92.90 -84.58
C THR A 477 -86.38 -91.72 -85.12
N LYS A 478 -86.55 -91.61 -86.45
CA LYS A 478 -87.46 -90.63 -87.08
C LYS A 478 -88.94 -90.80 -86.69
N LYS A 479 -89.35 -92.00 -86.27
CA LYS A 479 -90.75 -92.30 -85.88
C LYS A 479 -91.01 -92.16 -84.37
N LYS A 480 -89.97 -92.07 -83.53
CA LYS A 480 -90.10 -91.97 -82.06
C LYS A 480 -90.22 -90.51 -81.57
N MET A 481 -89.55 -89.56 -82.24
CA MET A 481 -89.56 -88.12 -81.91
C MET A 481 -90.94 -87.44 -82.01
N ALA A 482 -91.93 -88.07 -82.65
CA ALA A 482 -93.29 -87.54 -82.77
C ALA A 482 -94.19 -87.84 -81.54
N ARG A 483 -93.78 -88.76 -80.65
CA ARG A 483 -94.59 -89.18 -79.48
C ARG A 483 -94.21 -88.51 -78.16
N GLU A 484 -93.03 -87.88 -78.07
CA GLU A 484 -92.57 -87.23 -76.84
C GLU A 484 -92.97 -85.74 -76.75
N ALA A 485 -93.48 -85.13 -77.83
CA ALA A 485 -93.97 -83.74 -77.87
C ALA A 485 -95.35 -83.52 -77.22
N GLU A 486 -96.12 -84.58 -76.95
CA GLU A 486 -97.47 -84.48 -76.36
C GLU A 486 -97.47 -84.43 -74.82
N PHE A 487 -96.36 -84.73 -74.14
CA PHE A 487 -96.30 -84.81 -72.67
C PHE A 487 -95.89 -83.50 -71.97
N GLU A 488 -95.24 -82.56 -72.68
CA GLU A 488 -94.79 -81.27 -72.10
C GLU A 488 -95.89 -80.17 -72.05
N ALA A 489 -96.99 -80.31 -72.79
CA ALA A 489 -98.05 -79.30 -72.88
C ALA A 489 -99.01 -79.26 -71.65
N GLU A 490 -98.99 -80.26 -70.78
CA GLU A 490 -99.97 -80.40 -69.70
C GLU A 490 -99.62 -79.60 -68.42
N GLN A 491 -98.37 -79.18 -68.21
CA GLN A 491 -97.93 -78.54 -66.95
C GLN A 491 -98.01 -76.99 -66.91
N GLU A 492 -98.21 -76.29 -68.02
CA GLU A 492 -98.19 -74.81 -68.07
C GLU A 492 -99.53 -74.10 -67.77
N ARG A 493 -100.65 -74.81 -67.62
CA ARG A 493 -101.97 -74.19 -67.44
C ARG A 493 -102.30 -73.71 -66.01
N ILE A 494 -101.56 -74.12 -64.98
CA ILE A 494 -101.99 -73.92 -63.57
C ILE A 494 -101.50 -72.60 -62.93
N ARG A 495 -100.51 -71.90 -63.50
CA ARG A 495 -99.87 -70.72 -62.84
C ARG A 495 -100.47 -69.33 -63.14
N ARG A 496 -101.35 -69.17 -64.13
CA ARG A 496 -101.75 -67.84 -64.65
C ARG A 496 -103.03 -67.21 -64.04
N GLU A 497 -103.68 -67.83 -63.06
CA GLU A 497 -105.00 -67.39 -62.57
C GLU A 497 -104.99 -66.50 -61.30
N LYS A 498 -103.88 -66.40 -60.53
CA LYS A 498 -103.88 -65.72 -59.21
C LYS A 498 -103.34 -64.28 -59.17
N GLU A 499 -102.96 -63.68 -60.29
CA GLU A 499 -102.20 -62.41 -60.31
C GLU A 499 -103.02 -61.13 -60.61
N LYS A 500 -104.31 -61.25 -60.95
CA LYS A 500 -105.12 -60.11 -61.45
C LYS A 500 -105.93 -59.34 -60.40
N GLU A 501 -105.89 -59.72 -59.11
CA GLU A 501 -106.74 -59.09 -58.08
C GLU A 501 -106.03 -57.99 -57.25
N ILE A 502 -104.70 -57.94 -57.23
CA ILE A 502 -103.92 -57.01 -56.38
C ILE A 502 -103.65 -55.64 -57.06
N ALA A 503 -103.90 -55.50 -58.36
CA ALA A 503 -103.57 -54.29 -59.11
C ALA A 503 -104.59 -53.13 -58.98
N ARG A 504 -105.84 -53.39 -58.56
CA ARG A 504 -106.89 -52.34 -58.52
C ARG A 504 -106.92 -51.49 -57.24
N LEU A 505 -106.34 -51.94 -56.13
CA LEU A 505 -106.39 -51.21 -54.83
C LEU A 505 -105.30 -50.14 -54.66
N ARG A 506 -104.23 -50.12 -55.47
CA ARG A 506 -103.15 -49.11 -55.38
C ARG A 506 -103.42 -47.81 -56.15
N ALA A 507 -104.26 -47.82 -57.17
CA ALA A 507 -104.49 -46.67 -58.04
C ALA A 507 -105.40 -45.55 -57.43
N MET A 508 -106.10 -45.82 -56.32
CA MET A 508 -106.98 -44.84 -55.65
C MET A 508 -106.29 -44.03 -54.54
N GLN A 509 -105.16 -44.48 -53.98
CA GLN A 509 -104.45 -43.77 -52.91
C GLN A 509 -103.50 -42.66 -53.42
N GLU A 510 -102.99 -42.79 -54.66
CA GLU A 510 -101.97 -41.89 -55.23
C GLU A 510 -102.51 -40.47 -55.49
N LYS A 511 -103.78 -40.34 -55.95
CA LYS A 511 -104.40 -39.04 -56.25
C LYS A 511 -104.75 -38.18 -55.03
N ALA A 512 -104.80 -38.76 -53.82
CA ALA A 512 -105.11 -38.00 -52.60
C ALA A 512 -103.86 -37.34 -51.98
N GLN A 513 -102.65 -37.88 -52.23
CA GLN A 513 -101.40 -37.34 -51.69
C GLN A 513 -100.90 -36.12 -52.48
N ASP A 514 -101.15 -36.06 -53.79
CA ASP A 514 -100.66 -34.96 -54.64
C ASP A 514 -101.35 -33.61 -54.37
N TYR A 515 -102.63 -33.60 -53.94
CA TYR A 515 -103.35 -32.35 -53.63
C TYR A 515 -102.91 -31.69 -52.31
N GLN A 516 -102.37 -32.47 -51.36
CA GLN A 516 -101.83 -31.96 -50.09
C GLN A 516 -100.43 -31.33 -50.28
N ALA A 517 -99.61 -31.89 -51.18
CA ALA A 517 -98.25 -31.40 -51.45
C ALA A 517 -98.23 -30.01 -52.13
N GLU A 518 -99.21 -29.70 -52.98
CA GLU A 518 -99.30 -28.37 -53.62
C GLU A 518 -99.65 -27.24 -52.63
N GLN A 519 -100.47 -27.50 -51.61
CA GLN A 519 -100.81 -26.47 -50.60
C GLN A 519 -99.64 -26.15 -49.64
N ASP A 520 -98.77 -27.11 -49.36
CA ASP A 520 -97.60 -26.91 -48.49
C ASP A 520 -96.46 -26.17 -49.21
N ALA A 521 -96.30 -26.38 -50.52
CA ALA A 521 -95.34 -25.64 -51.34
C ALA A 521 -95.65 -24.13 -51.39
N LEU A 522 -96.92 -23.74 -51.46
CA LEU A 522 -97.35 -22.33 -51.45
C LEU A 522 -97.18 -21.67 -50.06
N ARG A 523 -97.33 -22.42 -48.97
CA ARG A 523 -97.08 -21.91 -47.60
C ARG A 523 -95.59 -21.69 -47.33
N ALA A 524 -94.72 -22.57 -47.81
CA ALA A 524 -93.27 -22.44 -47.64
C ALA A 524 -92.70 -21.19 -48.32
N LYS A 525 -93.18 -20.85 -49.54
CA LYS A 525 -92.75 -19.63 -50.25
C LYS A 525 -93.09 -18.33 -49.53
N ARG A 526 -94.30 -18.23 -48.96
CA ARG A 526 -94.72 -17.02 -48.21
C ARG A 526 -93.90 -16.82 -46.94
N ASN A 527 -93.55 -17.90 -46.24
CA ASN A 527 -92.70 -17.83 -45.04
C ASN A 527 -91.27 -17.40 -45.35
N GLN A 528 -90.69 -17.86 -46.46
CA GLN A 528 -89.35 -17.41 -46.89
C GLN A 528 -89.32 -15.91 -47.21
N GLU A 529 -90.33 -15.38 -47.90
CA GLU A 529 -90.38 -13.95 -48.23
C GLU A 529 -90.56 -13.04 -47.00
N VAL A 530 -91.32 -13.47 -45.99
CA VAL A 530 -91.49 -12.72 -44.74
C VAL A 530 -90.17 -12.69 -43.95
N ALA A 531 -89.51 -13.83 -43.81
CA ALA A 531 -88.22 -13.92 -43.13
C ALA A 531 -87.14 -13.04 -43.80
N ASP A 532 -87.11 -13.00 -45.14
CA ASP A 532 -86.19 -12.16 -45.90
C ASP A 532 -86.43 -10.66 -45.71
N ARG A 533 -87.70 -10.23 -45.62
CA ARG A 533 -88.07 -8.83 -45.36
C ARG A 533 -87.69 -8.40 -43.94
N GLU A 534 -87.91 -9.25 -42.96
CA GLU A 534 -87.54 -8.99 -41.57
C GLU A 534 -86.01 -8.93 -41.40
N TRP A 535 -85.27 -9.80 -42.09
CA TRP A 535 -83.81 -9.79 -42.08
C TRP A 535 -83.23 -8.49 -42.64
N ARG A 536 -83.72 -8.03 -43.81
CA ARG A 536 -83.28 -6.75 -44.40
C ARG A 536 -83.61 -5.54 -43.52
N ARG A 537 -84.76 -5.56 -42.83
CA ARG A 537 -85.13 -4.48 -41.89
C ARG A 537 -84.17 -4.43 -40.71
N LYS A 538 -83.83 -5.59 -40.14
CA LYS A 538 -82.95 -5.71 -38.97
C LYS A 538 -81.51 -5.30 -39.26
N GLU A 539 -80.99 -5.64 -40.44
CA GLU A 539 -79.67 -5.18 -40.90
C GLU A 539 -79.61 -3.64 -41.06
N LYS A 540 -80.65 -3.04 -41.65
CA LYS A 540 -80.74 -1.58 -41.79
C LYS A 540 -80.80 -0.86 -40.44
N GLU A 541 -81.60 -1.36 -39.50
CA GLU A 541 -81.68 -0.79 -38.13
C GLU A 541 -80.35 -0.92 -37.38
N ASN A 542 -79.64 -2.04 -37.53
CA ASN A 542 -78.33 -2.24 -36.91
C ASN A 542 -77.26 -1.31 -37.50
N ALA A 543 -77.27 -1.09 -38.81
CA ALA A 543 -76.36 -0.15 -39.48
C ALA A 543 -76.61 1.29 -39.03
N GLN A 544 -77.87 1.71 -38.89
CA GLN A 544 -78.22 3.04 -38.38
C GLN A 544 -77.75 3.25 -36.94
N LYS A 545 -77.98 2.28 -36.05
CA LYS A 545 -77.50 2.36 -34.65
C LYS A 545 -75.98 2.49 -34.56
N LYS A 546 -75.23 1.78 -35.42
CA LYS A 546 -73.76 1.90 -35.48
C LYS A 546 -73.31 3.29 -35.94
N MET A 547 -73.98 3.87 -36.95
CA MET A 547 -73.65 5.23 -37.40
C MET A 547 -73.93 6.29 -36.32
N GLU A 548 -75.03 6.16 -35.58
CA GLU A 548 -75.37 7.09 -34.50
C GLU A 548 -74.37 7.03 -33.32
N THR A 549 -73.94 5.83 -32.93
CA THR A 549 -72.95 5.67 -31.85
C THR A 549 -71.59 6.23 -32.27
N GLU A 550 -71.17 5.99 -33.52
CA GLU A 550 -69.93 6.54 -34.05
C GLU A 550 -69.97 8.08 -34.11
N ALA A 551 -71.08 8.67 -34.55
CA ALA A 551 -71.27 10.12 -34.58
C ALA A 551 -71.20 10.75 -33.17
N LYS A 552 -71.81 10.11 -32.16
CA LYS A 552 -71.73 10.57 -30.76
C LYS A 552 -70.31 10.51 -30.22
N LEU A 553 -69.58 9.43 -30.49
CA LEU A 553 -68.17 9.29 -30.09
C LEU A 553 -67.29 10.36 -30.75
N ARG A 554 -67.51 10.67 -32.03
CA ARG A 554 -66.77 11.73 -32.73
C ARG A 554 -67.04 13.11 -32.12
N LYS A 555 -68.28 13.45 -31.79
CA LYS A 555 -68.61 14.72 -31.11
C LYS A 555 -67.93 14.85 -29.74
N SER A 556 -68.00 13.81 -28.91
CA SER A 556 -67.37 13.82 -27.58
C SER A 556 -65.84 13.96 -27.66
N ARG A 557 -65.20 13.35 -28.67
CA ARG A 557 -63.75 13.55 -28.90
C ARG A 557 -63.40 14.99 -29.26
N LEU A 558 -64.20 15.65 -30.09
CA LEU A 558 -63.97 17.05 -30.45
C LEU A 558 -64.12 17.99 -29.24
N GLU A 559 -65.12 17.77 -28.40
CA GLU A 559 -65.31 18.53 -27.16
C GLU A 559 -64.13 18.34 -26.20
N GLN A 560 -63.61 17.11 -26.09
CA GLN A 560 -62.43 16.82 -25.26
C GLN A 560 -61.17 17.54 -25.78
N VAL A 561 -60.99 17.60 -27.10
CA VAL A 561 -59.86 18.33 -27.72
C VAL A 561 -59.96 19.83 -27.43
N ALA A 562 -61.13 20.44 -27.67
CA ALA A 562 -61.35 21.87 -27.43
C ALA A 562 -61.12 22.26 -25.95
N PHE A 563 -61.57 21.42 -25.00
CA PHE A 563 -61.34 21.66 -23.58
C PHE A 563 -59.84 21.62 -23.21
N LYS A 564 -59.08 20.68 -23.80
CA LYS A 564 -57.63 20.60 -23.60
C LYS A 564 -56.90 21.82 -24.17
N GLU A 565 -57.29 22.27 -25.36
CA GLU A 565 -56.71 23.47 -25.99
C GLU A 565 -56.94 24.73 -25.14
N HIS A 566 -58.17 24.94 -24.63
CA HIS A 566 -58.48 26.07 -23.76
C HIS A 566 -57.66 26.04 -22.45
N THR A 567 -57.56 24.87 -21.81
CA THR A 567 -56.79 24.70 -20.56
C THR A 567 -55.31 25.04 -20.78
N LEU A 568 -54.74 24.60 -21.90
CA LEU A 568 -53.37 24.90 -22.28
C LEU A 568 -53.15 26.41 -22.51
N ALA A 569 -54.09 27.08 -23.19
CA ALA A 569 -53.99 28.52 -23.42
C ALA A 569 -54.00 29.34 -22.12
N VAL A 570 -54.84 28.96 -21.14
CA VAL A 570 -54.88 29.59 -19.82
C VAL A 570 -53.57 29.38 -19.06
N GLN A 571 -52.98 28.19 -19.16
CA GLN A 571 -51.70 27.90 -18.51
C GLN A 571 -50.58 28.78 -19.08
N VAL A 572 -50.48 28.88 -20.41
CA VAL A 572 -49.46 29.71 -21.08
C VAL A 572 -49.55 31.19 -20.68
N GLN A 573 -50.76 31.72 -20.48
CA GLN A 573 -50.92 33.11 -20.03
C GLN A 573 -50.44 33.32 -18.60
N ARG A 574 -50.76 32.40 -17.67
CA ARG A 574 -50.25 32.46 -16.29
C ARG A 574 -48.73 32.43 -16.24
N ASP A 575 -48.11 31.58 -17.05
CA ASP A 575 -46.66 31.45 -17.12
C ASP A 575 -46.00 32.74 -17.65
N ARG A 576 -46.65 33.46 -18.58
CA ARG A 576 -46.17 34.76 -19.09
C ARG A 576 -46.22 35.85 -18.02
N ASP A 577 -47.33 35.98 -17.30
CA ASP A 577 -47.48 36.99 -16.25
C ASP A 577 -46.47 36.78 -15.11
N GLU A 578 -46.20 35.52 -14.75
CA GLU A 578 -45.19 35.16 -13.77
C GLU A 578 -43.78 35.53 -14.26
N PHE A 579 -43.47 35.25 -15.53
CA PHE A 579 -42.20 35.63 -16.14
C PHE A 579 -41.97 37.15 -16.14
N GLU A 580 -42.98 37.96 -16.48
CA GLU A 580 -42.89 39.42 -16.46
C GLU A 580 -42.70 39.99 -15.04
N ARG A 581 -43.33 39.36 -14.04
CA ARG A 581 -43.12 39.73 -12.63
C ARG A 581 -41.68 39.45 -12.19
N ILE A 582 -41.12 38.31 -12.58
CA ILE A 582 -39.72 37.95 -12.28
C ILE A 582 -38.76 38.96 -12.92
N LEU A 583 -38.98 39.34 -14.18
CA LEU A 583 -38.13 40.32 -14.87
C LEU A 583 -38.11 41.69 -14.18
N ARG A 584 -39.26 42.17 -13.68
CA ARG A 584 -39.33 43.43 -12.93
C ARG A 584 -38.54 43.37 -11.62
N ALA A 585 -38.73 42.29 -10.85
CA ALA A 585 -37.97 42.08 -9.62
C ALA A 585 -36.45 41.99 -9.88
N GLN A 586 -36.04 41.34 -10.98
CA GLN A 586 -34.63 41.29 -11.38
C GLN A 586 -34.07 42.68 -11.71
N ARG A 587 -34.80 43.53 -12.44
CA ARG A 587 -34.34 44.89 -12.76
C ARG A 587 -34.15 45.76 -11.51
N GLU A 588 -35.09 45.70 -10.56
CA GLU A 588 -34.98 46.43 -9.30
C GLU A 588 -33.79 45.94 -8.44
N GLN A 589 -33.55 44.63 -8.44
CA GLN A 589 -32.40 44.04 -7.76
C GLN A 589 -31.08 44.52 -8.36
N ILE A 590 -30.97 44.58 -9.70
CA ILE A 590 -29.77 45.04 -10.41
C ILE A 590 -29.44 46.50 -10.06
N GLU A 591 -30.43 47.40 -10.05
CA GLU A 591 -30.21 48.81 -9.71
C GLU A 591 -29.79 48.98 -8.24
N LYS A 592 -30.36 48.20 -7.32
CA LYS A 592 -29.96 48.20 -5.91
C LYS A 592 -28.53 47.70 -5.72
N GLU A 593 -28.16 46.62 -6.41
CA GLU A 593 -26.80 46.07 -6.41
C GLU A 593 -25.80 47.08 -6.96
N ARG A 594 -26.13 47.78 -8.05
CA ARG A 594 -25.29 48.83 -8.64
C ARG A 594 -24.99 49.97 -7.65
N LEU A 595 -26.00 50.47 -6.94
CA LEU A 595 -25.82 51.52 -5.92
C LEU A 595 -24.97 51.05 -4.74
N GLU A 596 -25.13 49.80 -4.31
CA GLU A 596 -24.25 49.21 -3.30
C GLU A 596 -22.82 49.02 -3.82
N GLU A 597 -22.65 48.65 -5.08
CA GLU A 597 -21.34 48.51 -5.73
C GLU A 597 -20.59 49.85 -5.83
N GLU A 598 -21.28 50.96 -6.13
CA GLU A 598 -20.67 52.29 -6.14
C GLU A 598 -20.20 52.73 -4.73
N LYS A 599 -21.00 52.46 -3.69
CA LYS A 599 -20.60 52.70 -2.29
C LYS A 599 -19.42 51.81 -1.90
N LYS A 600 -19.43 50.53 -2.29
CA LYS A 600 -18.30 49.62 -2.09
C LYS A 600 -17.07 50.09 -2.88
N ALA A 601 -17.23 50.61 -4.10
CA ALA A 601 -16.13 51.08 -4.95
C ALA A 601 -15.44 52.32 -4.36
N THR A 602 -16.21 53.27 -3.85
CA THR A 602 -15.67 54.46 -3.17
C THR A 602 -14.95 54.10 -1.88
N GLY A 603 -15.50 53.18 -1.07
CA GLY A 603 -14.82 52.62 0.10
C GLY A 603 -13.53 51.88 -0.27
N ARG A 604 -13.55 51.08 -1.34
CA ARG A 604 -12.35 50.42 -1.89
C ARG A 604 -11.29 51.43 -2.34
N LEU A 605 -11.67 52.55 -2.93
CA LEU A 605 -10.74 53.59 -3.38
C LEU A 605 -10.05 54.28 -2.19
N GLN A 606 -10.81 54.61 -1.14
CA GLN A 606 -10.26 55.19 0.09
C GLN A 606 -9.32 54.21 0.79
N HIS A 607 -9.73 52.96 0.92
CA HIS A 607 -8.90 51.88 1.45
C HIS A 607 -7.64 51.66 0.61
N ALA A 608 -7.75 51.69 -0.73
CA ALA A 608 -6.61 51.57 -1.63
C ALA A 608 -5.62 52.73 -1.50
N ASN A 609 -6.09 53.95 -1.29
CA ASN A 609 -5.22 55.11 -1.07
C ASN A 609 -4.48 55.04 0.26
N GLU A 610 -5.15 54.59 1.32
CA GLU A 610 -4.52 54.36 2.62
C GLU A 610 -3.51 53.20 2.57
N LEU A 611 -3.85 52.11 1.88
CA LEU A 611 -2.90 51.03 1.58
C LEU A 611 -1.69 51.53 0.80
N ARG A 612 -1.87 52.37 -0.23
CA ARG A 612 -0.75 52.96 -0.98
C ARG A 612 0.15 53.81 -0.08
N ARG A 613 -0.39 54.52 0.89
CA ARG A 613 0.38 55.27 1.90
C ARG A 613 1.19 54.32 2.78
N GLN A 614 0.56 53.29 3.33
CA GLN A 614 1.21 52.27 4.14
C GLN A 614 2.28 51.50 3.36
N VAL A 615 2.05 51.22 2.07
CA VAL A 615 3.03 50.58 1.19
C VAL A 615 4.26 51.46 1.02
N ARG A 616 4.12 52.79 0.85
CA ARG A 616 5.28 53.70 0.76
C ARG A 616 6.10 53.73 2.06
N GLU A 617 5.44 53.79 3.21
CA GLU A 617 6.11 53.78 4.52
C GLU A 617 6.81 52.44 4.79
N ASN A 618 6.14 51.33 4.47
CA ASN A 618 6.74 50.01 4.57
C ASN A 618 7.87 49.81 3.56
N GLN A 619 7.79 50.38 2.35
CA GLN A 619 8.91 50.36 1.39
C GLN A 619 10.13 51.09 1.93
N GLN A 620 9.95 52.26 2.55
CA GLN A 620 11.08 52.98 3.17
C GLN A 620 11.70 52.19 4.33
N LYS A 621 10.86 51.61 5.20
CA LYS A 621 11.34 50.71 6.28
C LYS A 621 12.05 49.48 5.72
N GLN A 622 11.54 48.88 4.64
CA GLN A 622 12.19 47.75 3.98
C GLN A 622 13.51 48.14 3.34
N VAL A 623 13.63 49.33 2.74
CA VAL A 623 14.91 49.82 2.19
C VAL A 623 15.94 50.00 3.30
N GLN A 624 15.57 50.59 4.43
CA GLN A 624 16.47 50.74 5.58
C GLN A 624 16.84 49.40 6.22
N ALA A 625 15.87 48.51 6.41
CA ALA A 625 16.12 47.14 6.85
C ALA A 625 17.05 46.41 5.87
N ARG A 626 16.86 46.62 4.56
CA ARG A 626 17.69 46.02 3.52
C ARG A 626 19.13 46.52 3.59
N ILE A 627 19.35 47.82 3.79
CA ILE A 627 20.70 48.39 4.01
C ILE A 627 21.34 47.77 5.26
N ALA A 628 20.62 47.71 6.39
CA ALA A 628 21.13 47.10 7.62
C ALA A 628 21.49 45.62 7.43
N THR A 629 20.63 44.85 6.75
CA THR A 629 20.92 43.44 6.40
C THR A 629 22.08 43.28 5.43
N PHE A 630 22.33 44.27 4.56
CA PHE A 630 23.48 44.26 3.66
C PHE A 630 24.79 44.51 4.40
N ASP A 631 24.82 45.47 5.34
CA ASP A 631 26.00 45.75 6.16
C ASP A 631 26.31 44.61 7.13
N GLU A 632 25.28 44.05 7.76
CA GLU A 632 25.41 42.82 8.56
C GLU A 632 25.86 41.64 7.69
N GLY A 633 25.29 41.50 6.49
CA GLY A 633 25.69 40.50 5.50
C GLY A 633 27.15 40.65 5.05
N ARG A 634 27.67 41.88 4.94
CA ARG A 634 29.08 42.13 4.61
C ARG A 634 30.01 41.69 5.74
N ARG A 635 29.69 42.03 6.99
CA ARG A 635 30.46 41.57 8.17
C ARG A 635 30.43 40.05 8.31
N LEU A 636 29.24 39.46 8.17
CA LEU A 636 29.07 38.00 8.18
C LEU A 636 29.82 37.33 7.02
N LYS A 637 29.89 37.95 5.84
CA LYS A 637 30.72 37.44 4.73
C LYS A 637 32.21 37.48 5.05
N GLU A 638 32.72 38.57 5.63
CA GLU A 638 34.13 38.69 6.01
C GLU A 638 34.50 37.70 7.14
N GLU A 639 33.64 37.52 8.13
CA GLU A 639 33.83 36.52 9.20
C GLU A 639 33.72 35.09 8.66
N ALA A 640 32.75 34.82 7.78
CA ALA A 640 32.60 33.53 7.11
C ALA A 640 33.78 33.24 6.20
N GLN A 641 34.36 34.24 5.52
CA GLN A 641 35.56 34.06 4.70
C GLN A 641 36.76 33.66 5.57
N LYS A 642 37.03 34.39 6.66
CA LYS A 642 38.09 34.02 7.60
C LYS A 642 37.85 32.64 8.23
N ARG A 643 36.59 32.27 8.49
CA ARG A 643 36.22 30.92 8.96
C ARG A 643 36.49 29.85 7.90
N ARG A 644 36.10 30.09 6.65
CA ARG A 644 36.36 29.18 5.52
C ARG A 644 37.85 28.96 5.31
N GLU A 645 38.66 30.02 5.29
CA GLU A 645 40.12 29.92 5.14
C GLU A 645 40.74 29.04 6.24
N ARG A 646 40.35 29.25 7.51
CA ARG A 646 40.79 28.39 8.64
C ARG A 646 40.36 26.93 8.48
N ILE A 647 39.14 26.68 8.00
CA ILE A 647 38.63 25.32 7.79
C ILE A 647 39.38 24.64 6.63
N GLU A 648 39.58 25.32 5.51
CA GLU A 648 40.31 24.80 4.35
C GLU A 648 41.76 24.43 4.71
N ASP A 649 42.44 25.25 5.52
CA ASP A 649 43.78 24.93 6.01
C ASP A 649 43.81 23.65 6.87
N ILE A 650 42.77 23.42 7.68
CA ILE A 650 42.66 22.20 8.50
C ILE A 650 42.28 20.99 7.63
N LYS A 651 41.38 21.16 6.65
CA LYS A 651 41.02 20.10 5.70
C LYS A 651 42.25 19.59 4.95
N ARG A 652 43.09 20.50 4.46
CA ARG A 652 44.35 20.17 3.78
C ARG A 652 45.27 19.33 4.67
N LYS A 653 45.49 19.76 5.92
CA LYS A 653 46.28 18.99 6.91
C LYS A 653 45.70 17.59 7.16
N LYS A 654 44.37 17.45 7.23
CA LYS A 654 43.71 16.15 7.43
C LYS A 654 43.80 15.22 6.22
N LEU A 655 43.82 15.76 5.00
CA LEU A 655 44.08 14.96 3.80
C LEU A 655 45.53 14.51 3.72
N GLU A 656 46.48 15.36 4.13
CA GLU A 656 47.90 14.98 4.26
C GLU A 656 48.10 13.89 5.32
N GLU A 657 47.45 14.01 6.48
CA GLU A 657 47.41 12.93 7.50
C GLU A 657 46.82 11.64 6.93
N LEU A 658 45.76 11.71 6.11
CA LEU A 658 45.17 10.52 5.48
C LEU A 658 46.16 9.84 4.52
N ARG A 659 46.86 10.61 3.69
CA ARG A 659 47.90 10.07 2.79
C ARG A 659 49.03 9.42 3.60
N ALA A 660 49.42 10.02 4.73
CA ALA A 660 50.44 9.48 5.62
C ALA A 660 50.05 8.15 6.29
N THR A 661 48.75 7.82 6.38
CA THR A 661 48.29 6.51 6.92
C THR A 661 48.45 5.33 5.94
N GLY A 662 49.02 5.55 4.75
CA GLY A 662 49.32 4.48 3.79
C GLY A 662 48.11 3.94 3.03
N LEU A 663 47.01 4.70 2.97
CA LEU A 663 45.87 4.33 2.13
C LEU A 663 46.22 4.45 0.64
N PRO A 664 45.68 3.57 -0.23
CA PRO A 664 45.86 3.70 -1.67
C PRO A 664 45.38 5.06 -2.19
N GLU A 665 46.19 5.69 -3.04
CA GLU A 665 46.01 7.07 -3.51
C GLU A 665 44.62 7.32 -4.16
N LYS A 666 44.02 6.28 -4.75
CA LYS A 666 42.66 6.33 -5.31
C LYS A 666 41.62 6.82 -4.30
N TYR A 667 41.66 6.34 -3.05
CA TYR A 667 40.70 6.75 -2.02
C TYR A 667 41.05 8.10 -1.40
N CYS A 668 42.33 8.48 -1.38
CA CYS A 668 42.77 9.80 -0.96
C CYS A 668 42.29 10.88 -1.95
N ILE A 669 42.42 10.65 -3.25
CA ILE A 669 41.90 11.54 -4.30
C ILE A 669 40.37 11.60 -4.28
N GLU A 670 39.69 10.47 -4.04
CA GLU A 670 38.23 10.47 -3.90
C GLU A 670 37.77 11.27 -2.67
N ALA A 671 38.48 11.13 -1.54
CA ALA A 671 38.22 11.91 -0.34
C ALA A 671 38.46 13.41 -0.55
N GLU A 672 39.54 13.78 -1.24
CA GLU A 672 39.87 15.16 -1.60
C GLU A 672 38.86 15.77 -2.57
N ARG A 673 38.39 15.02 -3.56
CA ARG A 673 37.29 15.47 -4.44
C ARG A 673 36.01 15.70 -3.65
N LYS A 674 35.62 14.75 -2.78
CA LYS A 674 34.42 14.89 -1.93
C LYS A 674 34.55 16.02 -0.91
N ALA A 675 35.75 16.30 -0.45
CA ALA A 675 36.10 17.39 0.45
C ALA A 675 35.97 18.78 -0.18
N ASN A 676 36.34 18.87 -1.46
CA ASN A 676 36.38 20.12 -2.25
C ASN A 676 35.08 20.38 -3.00
N ILE A 677 34.16 19.41 -3.09
CA ILE A 677 32.79 19.70 -3.51
C ILE A 677 32.22 20.66 -2.45
N PRO A 678 31.92 21.92 -2.81
CA PRO A 678 31.20 22.77 -1.89
C PRO A 678 29.93 22.01 -1.56
N VAL A 679 29.69 21.76 -0.26
CA VAL A 679 28.37 21.32 0.18
C VAL A 679 27.44 22.34 -0.44
N ASN A 680 26.71 21.94 -1.48
CA ASN A 680 25.69 22.79 -2.06
C ASN A 680 24.82 23.13 -0.86
N THR A 681 24.97 24.34 -0.35
CA THR A 681 23.95 24.97 0.46
C THR A 681 22.77 24.89 -0.47
N SER A 682 21.87 23.95 -0.18
CA SER A 682 20.61 23.79 -0.88
C SER A 682 20.07 25.19 -0.99
N VAL A 683 20.16 25.74 -2.20
CA VAL A 683 19.57 27.02 -2.53
C VAL A 683 18.09 26.72 -2.47
N ASN A 684 17.52 26.92 -1.29
CA ASN A 684 16.11 27.19 -1.17
C ASN A 684 15.88 28.62 -1.62
#